data_AF-A0A7G9NWS5-F1
#
_entry.id   AF-A0A7G9NWS5-F1
#
_cell.length_a   1.000
_cell.length_b   1.000
_cell.length_c   1.000
_cell.angle_alpha   90.00
_cell.angle_beta   90.00
_cell.angle_gamma   90.00
#
_symmetry.space_group_name_H-M   'P 1'
#
loop_
_entity.id
_entity.type
_entity.pdbx_description
1 polymer ?
#
loop_
_entity_poly.entity_id
_entity_poly.type
_entity_poly.pdbx_seq_one_letter_code
_entity_poly.pdbx_strand_id
1 'polypeptide(L)'
;MKRAIRNHRNRGIVSVLAMMFMVIFSALAAAMAIVSQGNLQTANTYQHVNRSLAAAETGIKWANYRLSNIASTIYTSKGEITESLADQLWPALRDEIITEMGNELHSEESYTLVGDRITLGHVAVGNETGAPKFQVVIERHPLAGEDYGSALYQRTPYNVSGGDNEFTVDGEPVTVDNPISSVWVRVRSIGTDDSYQRSVQMDFRIDKKIRFAILSRNRIMIGRNVMIKGSIGSQFIDTDKQHGHPIQMRDNFTGLDAELDGWLDTLENYLAANDADGDNRIRLAADEESDNLANAESYDANHDGYVDAYDMFVLKYDADADGAISESEFTNTGGEMVDAQLWQLINEMKYPAGTTFDWSNQRVMYPGQSTWTDVSADMGSIDNNDNYAKIAGEVILAATKAAWESGAAAGPYQKYLEDAIHPDADEAPLTFDSTGGDLSDFEASDFDVSGYKSMASGSFAGQVLTATPANSDLGSASYTAPSADTIESVPYNSPHPYDYYERPVYSNYTFTNVTIPKGTNAVFENCKFIGVTFVETETANADPNYNYAGTQNPDGSQAYANISVDVNGESITDTKTISNNIRFHNCTFEGMVASDSPVEFSQVRNKLQFTGATTFDLDADSLSTEQKKTFAKSTLMTPQMSVDMGSFDDPTSASHYVTLDGTIVAGVFDIRGNATIDGSILTTYHPQAGDGALSNGGNPAMFNTTIGYFESAAGDGEGEIPDGGYGKIIIRYDPSRSLPDGINGSIEVKPDLSTYYEGK
;
A
#
# COMPACT_ATOMS: atom_id res chain seq x y z
N MET A 1 -55.85 -75.50 72.97
CA MET A 1 -55.37 -76.39 71.88
C MET A 1 -55.64 -75.73 70.54
N LYS A 2 -54.66 -75.05 69.93
CA LYS A 2 -54.61 -74.73 68.49
C LYS A 2 -53.17 -74.37 68.13
N ARG A 3 -52.62 -75.17 67.21
CA ARG A 3 -51.20 -75.38 66.91
C ARG A 3 -50.82 -74.50 65.72
N ALA A 4 -49.72 -73.76 65.85
CA ALA A 4 -49.13 -72.96 64.78
C ALA A 4 -48.66 -73.87 63.63
N ILE A 5 -49.13 -73.59 62.41
CA ILE A 5 -48.67 -74.25 61.18
C ILE A 5 -47.52 -73.42 60.60
N ARG A 6 -46.35 -74.06 60.53
CA ARG A 6 -45.11 -73.56 59.90
C ARG A 6 -45.26 -73.48 58.37
N ASN A 7 -44.98 -72.31 57.80
CA ASN A 7 -44.65 -72.15 56.38
C ASN A 7 -43.17 -72.47 56.15
N HIS A 8 -42.85 -73.59 55.51
CA HIS A 8 -41.46 -74.00 55.27
C HIS A 8 -41.22 -74.59 53.86
N ARG A 9 -41.81 -74.00 52.81
CA ARG A 9 -41.69 -74.52 51.43
C ARG A 9 -41.16 -73.56 50.34
N ASN A 10 -40.79 -72.31 50.66
CA ASN A 10 -40.35 -71.30 49.65
C ASN A 10 -38.88 -70.83 49.74
N ARG A 11 -38.05 -71.38 50.66
CA ARG A 11 -36.67 -70.87 50.86
C ARG A 11 -35.66 -71.25 49.76
N GLY A 12 -35.88 -72.36 49.04
CA GLY A 12 -35.01 -72.78 47.93
C GLY A 12 -35.15 -71.90 46.69
N ILE A 13 -36.38 -71.55 46.32
CA ILE A 13 -36.67 -70.70 45.14
C ILE A 13 -36.15 -69.28 45.33
N VAL A 14 -36.30 -68.71 46.53
CA VAL A 14 -35.78 -67.37 46.85
C VAL A 14 -34.26 -67.32 46.80
N SER A 15 -33.55 -68.38 47.21
CA SER A 15 -32.08 -68.45 47.15
C SER A 15 -31.56 -68.57 45.71
N VAL A 16 -32.26 -69.33 44.86
CA VAL A 16 -31.92 -69.45 43.42
C VAL A 16 -32.20 -68.14 42.69
N LEU A 17 -33.35 -67.50 42.93
CA LEU A 17 -33.66 -66.18 42.36
C LEU A 17 -32.67 -65.12 42.82
N ALA A 18 -32.30 -65.10 44.11
CA ALA A 18 -31.29 -64.18 44.63
C ALA A 18 -29.90 -64.41 44.00
N MET A 19 -29.49 -65.67 43.78
CA MET A 19 -28.25 -65.98 43.05
C MET A 19 -28.33 -65.55 41.59
N MET A 20 -29.45 -65.80 40.90
CA MET A 20 -29.64 -65.34 39.51
C MET A 20 -29.62 -63.81 39.41
N PHE A 21 -30.28 -63.10 40.33
CA PHE A 21 -30.23 -61.63 40.39
C PHE A 21 -28.82 -61.12 40.66
N MET A 22 -28.07 -61.70 41.61
CA MET A 22 -26.67 -61.30 41.85
C MET A 22 -25.79 -61.51 40.61
N VAL A 23 -25.95 -62.62 39.89
CA VAL A 23 -25.19 -62.88 38.66
C VAL A 23 -25.53 -61.85 37.57
N ILE A 24 -26.81 -61.54 37.37
CA ILE A 24 -27.24 -60.54 36.38
C ILE A 24 -26.75 -59.13 36.74
N PHE A 25 -26.89 -58.71 38.00
CA PHE A 25 -26.41 -57.40 38.43
C PHE A 25 -24.89 -57.28 38.39
N SER A 26 -24.15 -58.35 38.72
CA SER A 26 -22.69 -58.36 38.62
C SER A 26 -22.23 -58.30 37.16
N ALA A 27 -22.88 -59.02 36.25
CA ALA A 27 -22.60 -58.96 34.82
C ALA A 27 -22.93 -57.58 34.22
N LEU A 28 -24.05 -56.97 34.62
CA LEU A 28 -24.42 -55.63 34.19
C LEU A 28 -23.45 -54.57 34.72
N ALA A 29 -23.05 -54.66 35.99
CA ALA A 29 -22.07 -53.77 36.59
C ALA A 29 -20.71 -53.88 35.90
N ALA A 30 -20.26 -55.11 35.58
CA ALA A 30 -19.04 -55.33 34.80
C ALA A 30 -19.15 -54.74 33.39
N ALA A 31 -20.28 -54.93 32.70
CA ALA A 31 -20.51 -54.34 31.37
C ALA A 31 -20.51 -52.80 31.42
N MET A 32 -21.18 -52.19 32.40
CA MET A 32 -21.18 -50.73 32.58
C MET A 32 -19.79 -50.19 32.92
N ALA A 33 -19.01 -50.91 33.73
CA ALA A 33 -17.63 -50.54 34.04
C ALA A 33 -16.74 -50.55 32.79
N ILE A 34 -16.87 -51.57 31.93
CA ILE A 34 -16.13 -51.66 30.66
C ILE A 34 -16.54 -50.53 29.71
N VAL A 35 -17.85 -50.25 29.56
CA VAL A 35 -18.34 -49.13 28.74
C VAL A 35 -17.84 -47.79 29.27
N SER A 36 -17.86 -47.58 30.58
CA SER A 36 -17.34 -46.36 31.20
C SER A 36 -15.84 -46.20 30.99
N GLN A 37 -15.05 -47.28 31.12
CA GLN A 37 -13.61 -47.25 30.82
C GLN A 37 -13.36 -46.95 29.33
N GLY A 38 -14.13 -47.55 28.43
CA GLY A 38 -14.04 -47.26 26.99
C GLY A 38 -14.36 -45.79 26.67
N ASN A 39 -15.39 -45.23 27.30
CA ASN A 39 -15.74 -43.81 27.15
C ASN A 39 -14.63 -42.89 27.69
N LEU A 40 -14.09 -43.19 28.88
CA LEU A 40 -12.99 -42.41 29.48
C LEU A 40 -11.72 -42.47 28.62
N GLN A 41 -11.37 -43.65 28.09
CA GLN A 41 -10.21 -43.80 27.22
C GLN A 41 -10.39 -43.05 25.89
N THR A 42 -11.61 -43.06 25.33
CA THR A 42 -11.94 -42.31 24.12
C THR A 42 -11.87 -40.81 24.37
N ALA A 43 -12.42 -40.32 25.48
CA ALA A 43 -12.35 -38.91 25.87
C ALA A 43 -10.89 -38.47 26.09
N ASN A 44 -10.08 -39.29 26.77
CA ASN A 44 -8.67 -38.99 26.98
C ASN A 44 -7.89 -38.94 25.66
N THR A 45 -8.12 -39.91 24.78
CA THR A 45 -7.51 -39.93 23.43
C THR A 45 -7.89 -38.69 22.64
N TYR A 46 -9.16 -38.30 22.67
CA TYR A 46 -9.66 -37.10 21.97
C TYR A 46 -9.02 -35.83 22.53
N GLN A 47 -8.84 -35.73 23.85
CA GLN A 47 -8.15 -34.62 24.49
C GLN A 47 -6.68 -34.51 24.03
N HIS A 48 -5.92 -35.61 24.04
CA HIS A 48 -4.53 -35.61 23.58
C HIS A 48 -4.40 -35.30 22.07
N VAL A 49 -5.34 -35.79 21.26
CA VAL A 49 -5.40 -35.49 19.82
C VAL A 49 -5.67 -34.00 19.58
N ASN A 50 -6.59 -33.38 20.31
CA ASN A 50 -6.86 -31.95 20.17
C ASN A 50 -5.71 -31.09 20.70
N ARG A 51 -5.07 -31.48 21.81
CA ARG A 51 -3.89 -30.77 22.35
C ARG A 51 -2.69 -30.84 21.40
N SER A 52 -2.45 -32.00 20.79
CA SER A 52 -1.40 -32.14 19.77
C SER A 52 -1.71 -31.34 18.50
N LEU A 53 -2.97 -31.29 18.05
CA LEU A 53 -3.36 -30.43 16.92
C LEU A 53 -3.18 -28.94 17.24
N ALA A 54 -3.67 -28.48 18.40
CA ALA A 54 -3.51 -27.09 18.83
C ALA A 54 -2.04 -26.68 18.98
N ALA A 55 -1.18 -27.61 19.45
CA ALA A 55 0.26 -27.38 19.48
C ALA A 55 0.86 -27.28 18.07
N ALA A 56 0.42 -28.11 17.12
CA ALA A 56 0.85 -28.02 15.73
C ALA A 56 0.46 -26.67 15.10
N GLU A 57 -0.78 -26.23 15.26
CA GLU A 57 -1.26 -24.91 14.80
C GLU A 57 -0.48 -23.76 15.44
N THR A 58 -0.20 -23.85 16.74
CA THR A 58 0.63 -22.88 17.46
C THR A 58 2.03 -22.81 16.84
N GLY A 59 2.62 -23.95 16.48
CA GLY A 59 3.93 -23.98 15.83
C GLY A 59 3.94 -23.33 14.44
N ILE A 60 2.85 -23.41 13.66
CA ILE A 60 2.73 -22.67 12.39
C ILE A 60 2.64 -21.17 12.63
N LYS A 61 1.80 -20.72 13.59
CA LYS A 61 1.70 -19.30 13.94
C LYS A 61 3.02 -18.73 14.45
N TRP A 62 3.71 -19.49 15.30
CA TRP A 62 5.04 -19.14 15.79
C TRP A 62 6.07 -19.07 14.65
N ALA A 63 6.08 -20.05 13.75
CA ALA A 63 6.96 -20.03 12.59
C ALA A 63 6.69 -18.83 11.67
N ASN A 64 5.42 -18.50 11.41
CA ASN A 64 5.05 -17.34 10.61
C ASN A 64 5.60 -16.02 11.19
N TYR A 65 5.38 -15.80 12.49
CA TYR A 65 5.89 -14.61 13.19
C TYR A 65 7.43 -14.52 13.10
N ARG A 66 8.13 -15.63 13.38
CA ARG A 66 9.59 -15.64 13.36
C ARG A 66 10.15 -15.47 11.95
N LEU A 67 9.60 -16.17 10.96
CA LEU A 67 10.04 -16.05 9.57
C LEU A 67 9.81 -14.64 9.01
N SER A 68 8.70 -13.99 9.37
CA SER A 68 8.44 -12.61 8.97
C SER A 68 9.53 -11.65 9.50
N ASN A 69 9.90 -11.79 10.78
CA ASN A 69 10.95 -10.97 11.39
C ASN A 69 12.36 -11.28 10.87
N ILE A 70 12.61 -12.52 10.45
CA ILE A 70 13.91 -12.92 9.90
C ILE A 70 14.04 -12.43 8.46
N ALA A 71 12.98 -12.59 7.66
CA ALA A 71 12.94 -12.15 6.26
C ALA A 71 13.21 -10.64 6.13
N SER A 72 12.73 -9.84 7.07
CA SER A 72 12.95 -8.39 7.08
C SER A 72 14.43 -7.97 7.19
N THR A 73 15.34 -8.88 7.56
CA THR A 73 16.79 -8.61 7.65
C THR A 73 17.53 -8.87 6.33
N ILE A 74 16.88 -9.52 5.35
CA ILE A 74 17.50 -9.93 4.09
C ILE A 74 17.06 -9.00 2.96
N TYR A 75 18.02 -8.33 2.33
CA TYR A 75 17.77 -7.27 1.34
C TYR A 75 18.11 -7.69 -0.09
N THR A 76 17.38 -7.13 -1.05
CA THR A 76 17.69 -7.25 -2.48
C THR A 76 17.24 -6.00 -3.23
N SER A 77 17.94 -5.64 -4.31
CA SER A 77 17.55 -4.56 -5.23
C SER A 77 16.60 -5.01 -6.33
N LYS A 78 16.35 -6.32 -6.45
CA LYS A 78 15.39 -6.85 -7.43
C LYS A 78 13.96 -6.66 -6.95
N GLY A 79 13.09 -6.27 -7.87
CA GLY A 79 11.68 -6.03 -7.55
C GLY A 79 10.82 -7.29 -7.58
N GLU A 80 11.27 -8.31 -8.31
CA GLU A 80 10.58 -9.59 -8.45
C GLU A 80 11.47 -10.75 -8.01
N ILE A 81 10.94 -11.63 -7.17
CA ILE A 81 11.64 -12.83 -6.70
C ILE A 81 11.45 -13.96 -7.70
N THR A 82 12.40 -14.07 -8.64
CA THR A 82 12.50 -15.22 -9.56
C THR A 82 13.15 -16.43 -8.88
N GLU A 83 13.03 -17.63 -9.45
CA GLU A 83 13.70 -18.84 -8.91
C GLU A 83 15.20 -18.67 -8.74
N SER A 84 15.85 -18.10 -9.75
CA SER A 84 17.29 -17.90 -9.70
C SER A 84 17.70 -16.95 -8.57
N LEU A 85 16.85 -15.97 -8.25
CA LEU A 85 17.08 -15.08 -7.13
C LEU A 85 16.74 -15.75 -5.80
N ALA A 86 15.65 -16.51 -5.72
CA ALA A 86 15.31 -17.29 -4.53
C ALA A 86 16.42 -18.29 -4.17
N ASP A 87 17.02 -18.95 -5.16
CA ASP A 87 18.21 -19.80 -4.99
C ASP A 87 19.40 -19.05 -4.39
N GLN A 88 19.58 -17.77 -4.76
CA GLN A 88 20.66 -16.93 -4.25
C GLN A 88 20.39 -16.40 -2.84
N LEU A 89 19.13 -16.10 -2.52
CA LEU A 89 18.72 -15.56 -1.23
C LEU A 89 18.59 -16.63 -0.15
N TRP A 90 18.24 -17.86 -0.54
CA TRP A 90 17.97 -18.96 0.40
C TRP A 90 19.12 -19.25 1.38
N PRO A 91 20.41 -19.30 0.99
CA PRO A 91 21.49 -19.53 1.93
C PRO A 91 21.54 -18.49 3.07
N ALA A 92 21.34 -17.21 2.74
CA ALA A 92 21.32 -16.14 3.74
C ALA A 92 20.10 -16.26 4.67
N LEU A 93 18.92 -16.48 4.09
CA LEU A 93 17.69 -16.70 4.85
C LEU A 93 17.79 -17.92 5.79
N ARG A 94 18.31 -19.05 5.28
CA ARG A 94 18.51 -20.28 6.06
C ARG A 94 19.47 -20.07 7.23
N ASP A 95 20.58 -19.38 7.00
CA ASP A 95 21.59 -19.15 8.04
C ASP A 95 21.05 -18.22 9.14
N GLU A 96 20.20 -17.25 8.78
CA GLU A 96 19.50 -16.39 9.75
C GLU A 96 18.40 -17.16 10.51
N ILE A 97 17.64 -18.03 9.84
CA ILE A 97 16.70 -18.95 10.49
C ILE A 97 17.40 -19.79 11.56
N ILE A 98 18.58 -20.33 11.24
CA ILE A 98 19.35 -21.14 12.18
C ILE A 98 19.86 -20.28 13.35
N THR A 99 20.30 -19.06 13.08
CA THR A 99 20.83 -18.15 14.11
C THR A 99 19.74 -17.75 15.10
N GLU A 100 18.59 -17.32 14.60
CA GLU A 100 17.49 -16.82 15.41
C GLU A 100 16.67 -17.95 16.05
N MET A 101 16.37 -19.02 15.32
CA MET A 101 15.44 -20.07 15.78
C MET A 101 16.13 -21.36 16.22
N GLY A 102 17.39 -21.59 15.82
CA GLY A 102 18.06 -22.88 15.98
C GLY A 102 18.40 -23.26 17.43
N ASN A 103 18.53 -22.27 18.32
CA ASN A 103 18.81 -22.45 19.75
C ASN A 103 17.82 -21.68 20.62
N GLU A 104 16.53 -21.75 20.29
CA GLU A 104 15.47 -21.09 21.05
C GLU A 104 15.57 -21.44 22.55
N LEU A 105 15.40 -20.45 23.43
CA LEU A 105 15.55 -20.60 24.88
C LEU A 105 14.65 -21.70 25.48
N HIS A 106 13.53 -21.97 24.81
CA HIS A 106 12.52 -22.96 25.20
C HIS A 106 12.62 -24.28 24.43
N SER A 107 13.65 -24.46 23.61
CA SER A 107 13.90 -25.71 22.91
C SER A 107 14.63 -26.72 23.78
N GLU A 108 14.16 -27.97 23.78
CA GLU A 108 14.81 -29.07 24.51
C GLU A 108 15.99 -29.70 23.74
N GLU A 109 16.09 -29.39 22.45
CA GLU A 109 17.05 -29.99 21.51
C GLU A 109 17.64 -28.91 20.60
N SER A 110 18.86 -29.14 20.09
CA SER A 110 19.41 -28.31 19.03
C SER A 110 18.76 -28.63 17.69
N TYR A 111 18.77 -27.65 16.78
CA TYR A 111 18.34 -27.87 15.40
C TYR A 111 19.19 -28.94 14.68
N THR A 112 18.62 -29.52 13.62
CA THR A 112 19.34 -30.37 12.68
C THR A 112 19.16 -29.84 11.25
N LEU A 113 20.22 -29.95 10.44
CA LEU A 113 20.23 -29.53 9.04
C LEU A 113 20.63 -30.73 8.16
N VAL A 114 19.76 -31.13 7.23
CA VAL A 114 20.02 -32.20 6.26
C VAL A 114 19.67 -31.70 4.86
N GLY A 115 20.68 -31.32 4.07
CA GLY A 115 20.44 -30.60 2.81
C GLY A 115 19.81 -29.24 3.10
N ASP A 116 18.66 -28.96 2.48
CA ASP A 116 17.86 -27.74 2.73
C ASP A 116 16.78 -27.90 3.82
N ARG A 117 16.73 -29.08 4.46
CA ARG A 117 15.77 -29.35 5.53
C ARG A 117 16.30 -28.91 6.88
N ILE A 118 15.66 -27.90 7.45
CA ILE A 118 15.88 -27.42 8.81
C ILE A 118 14.84 -28.08 9.71
N THR A 119 15.26 -28.88 10.68
CA THR A 119 14.38 -29.39 11.74
C THR A 119 14.76 -28.71 13.04
N LEU A 120 13.87 -27.88 13.57
CA LEU A 120 14.07 -27.21 14.85
C LEU A 120 13.83 -28.17 16.02
N GLY A 121 14.35 -27.84 17.20
CA GLY A 121 14.08 -28.63 18.40
C GLY A 121 12.63 -28.47 18.88
N HIS A 122 12.22 -29.34 19.80
CA HIS A 122 10.87 -29.32 20.35
C HIS A 122 10.66 -28.14 21.30
N VAL A 123 9.60 -27.36 21.09
CA VAL A 123 9.21 -26.21 21.91
C VAL A 123 7.91 -26.52 22.65
N ALA A 124 7.87 -26.30 23.96
CA ALA A 124 6.69 -26.54 24.79
C ALA A 124 5.69 -25.37 24.73
N VAL A 125 4.38 -25.66 24.64
CA VAL A 125 3.29 -24.67 24.61
C VAL A 125 2.83 -24.26 26.03
N GLY A 126 3.66 -24.54 27.05
CA GLY A 126 3.37 -24.21 28.44
C GLY A 126 4.50 -24.57 29.40
N ASN A 127 4.44 -24.04 30.61
CA ASN A 127 5.49 -24.21 31.63
C ASN A 127 5.31 -25.47 32.51
N GLU A 128 4.30 -26.29 32.22
CA GLU A 128 3.97 -27.49 32.99
C GLU A 128 4.72 -28.72 32.50
N THR A 129 5.06 -29.62 33.42
CA THR A 129 5.69 -30.90 33.06
C THR A 129 4.68 -31.76 32.29
N GLY A 130 5.00 -32.11 31.04
CA GLY A 130 4.06 -32.81 30.15
C GLY A 130 3.14 -31.88 29.35
N ALA A 131 3.48 -30.60 29.24
CA ALA A 131 2.85 -29.71 28.26
C ALA A 131 3.00 -30.28 26.84
N PRO A 132 2.00 -30.06 25.96
CA PRO A 132 2.13 -30.44 24.56
C PRO A 132 3.24 -29.59 23.93
N LYS A 133 3.95 -30.19 22.99
CA LYS A 133 5.11 -29.60 22.33
C LYS A 133 4.88 -29.54 20.84
N PHE A 134 5.57 -28.66 20.14
CA PHE A 134 5.64 -28.69 18.68
C PHE A 134 7.08 -28.73 18.20
N GLN A 135 7.29 -29.32 17.03
CA GLN A 135 8.53 -29.28 16.28
C GLN A 135 8.25 -28.71 14.90
N VAL A 136 9.02 -27.69 14.50
CA VAL A 136 8.89 -27.09 13.18
C VAL A 136 9.99 -27.62 12.25
N VAL A 137 9.57 -27.98 11.05
CA VAL A 137 10.42 -28.39 9.94
C VAL A 137 10.21 -27.40 8.80
N ILE A 138 11.30 -26.86 8.26
CA ILE A 138 11.30 -25.88 7.18
C ILE A 138 12.12 -26.45 6.02
N GLU A 139 11.51 -26.51 4.83
CA GLU A 139 12.12 -27.07 3.62
C GLU A 139 11.76 -26.20 2.42
N ARG A 140 12.74 -25.78 1.63
CA ARG A 140 12.48 -25.04 0.39
C ARG A 140 12.09 -25.98 -0.74
N HIS A 141 11.16 -25.56 -1.58
CA HIS A 141 10.85 -26.26 -2.81
C HIS A 141 11.98 -26.14 -3.87
N PRO A 142 12.10 -27.09 -4.82
CA PRO A 142 11.40 -28.37 -4.85
C PRO A 142 11.90 -29.34 -3.77
N LEU A 143 10.98 -30.08 -3.16
CA LEU A 143 11.28 -30.97 -2.02
C LEU A 143 11.89 -32.29 -2.51
N ALA A 144 12.96 -32.73 -1.83
CA ALA A 144 13.66 -33.96 -2.19
C ALA A 144 12.79 -35.20 -1.93
N GLY A 145 12.45 -35.94 -3.00
CA GLY A 145 11.68 -37.19 -2.92
C GLY A 145 10.16 -37.02 -2.80
N GLU A 146 9.66 -35.79 -2.97
CA GLU A 146 8.23 -35.48 -2.96
C GLU A 146 7.56 -35.89 -4.29
N ASP A 147 6.37 -36.49 -4.21
CA ASP A 147 5.56 -36.84 -5.39
C ASP A 147 4.58 -35.72 -5.74
N TYR A 148 5.02 -34.80 -6.59
CA TYR A 148 4.21 -33.71 -7.13
C TYR A 148 3.08 -34.17 -8.06
N GLY A 149 3.05 -35.45 -8.47
CA GLY A 149 1.93 -36.05 -9.19
C GLY A 149 0.80 -36.54 -8.28
N SER A 150 0.98 -36.49 -6.96
CA SER A 150 0.00 -37.01 -6.00
C SER A 150 -1.30 -36.19 -5.97
N ALA A 151 -2.39 -36.82 -5.49
CA ALA A 151 -3.70 -36.18 -5.38
C ALA A 151 -3.70 -34.91 -4.49
N LEU A 152 -2.68 -34.71 -3.64
CA LEU A 152 -2.50 -33.51 -2.84
C LEU A 152 -2.23 -32.26 -3.70
N TYR A 153 -1.49 -32.41 -4.80
CA TYR A 153 -1.14 -31.32 -5.70
C TYR A 153 -2.10 -31.19 -6.87
N GLN A 154 -2.95 -32.19 -7.12
CA GLN A 154 -3.97 -32.15 -8.17
C GLN A 154 -5.29 -31.46 -7.72
N ARG A 155 -5.25 -30.69 -6.62
CA ARG A 155 -6.38 -29.91 -6.08
C ARG A 155 -5.99 -28.43 -5.98
N THR A 156 -6.99 -27.57 -5.89
CA THR A 156 -6.83 -26.16 -5.48
C THR A 156 -6.16 -26.10 -4.10
N PRO A 157 -5.20 -25.19 -3.87
CA PRO A 157 -4.74 -24.10 -4.76
C PRO A 157 -3.68 -24.51 -5.80
N TYR A 158 -2.96 -25.62 -5.60
CA TYR A 158 -1.81 -26.01 -6.43
C TYR A 158 -2.10 -26.22 -7.90
N ASN A 159 -3.33 -26.58 -8.24
CA ASN A 159 -3.80 -26.69 -9.62
C ASN A 159 -5.21 -26.14 -9.74
N VAL A 160 -5.38 -25.09 -10.55
CA VAL A 160 -6.66 -24.48 -10.91
C VAL A 160 -6.91 -24.60 -12.42
N SER A 161 -8.17 -24.75 -12.83
CA SER A 161 -8.53 -24.73 -14.25
C SER A 161 -8.50 -23.28 -14.76
N GLY A 162 -7.45 -22.85 -15.45
CA GLY A 162 -7.42 -21.45 -15.92
C GLY A 162 -6.14 -20.90 -16.52
N GLY A 163 -4.96 -21.49 -16.29
CA GLY A 163 -3.75 -21.16 -17.06
C GLY A 163 -2.76 -20.15 -16.49
N ASP A 164 -2.88 -19.74 -15.22
CA ASP A 164 -1.80 -19.04 -14.50
C ASP A 164 -1.65 -19.66 -13.10
N ASN A 165 -0.62 -20.49 -12.93
CA ASN A 165 -0.31 -21.16 -11.67
C ASN A 165 0.88 -20.51 -10.97
N GLU A 166 0.64 -19.83 -9.85
CA GLU A 166 1.70 -19.15 -9.09
C GLU A 166 2.69 -20.09 -8.37
N PHE A 167 2.36 -21.38 -8.30
CA PHE A 167 3.24 -22.39 -7.70
C PHE A 167 4.34 -22.84 -8.65
N THR A 168 4.27 -22.53 -9.94
CA THR A 168 5.24 -22.94 -10.96
C THR A 168 5.74 -21.72 -11.74
N VAL A 169 6.90 -21.83 -12.38
CA VAL A 169 7.55 -20.69 -13.06
C VAL A 169 6.84 -20.31 -14.35
N ASP A 170 6.35 -21.32 -15.06
CA ASP A 170 5.73 -21.20 -16.38
C ASP A 170 4.21 -21.02 -16.30
N GLY A 171 3.65 -20.93 -15.09
CA GLY A 171 2.20 -20.86 -14.88
C GLY A 171 1.48 -22.17 -15.19
N GLU A 172 2.21 -23.26 -15.48
CA GLU A 172 1.64 -24.55 -15.85
C GLU A 172 1.27 -25.37 -14.60
N PRO A 173 0.43 -26.42 -14.74
CA PRO A 173 0.05 -27.25 -13.61
C PRO A 173 1.23 -27.89 -12.87
N VAL A 174 1.13 -27.98 -11.54
CA VAL A 174 2.08 -28.73 -10.70
C VAL A 174 2.02 -30.21 -11.06
N THR A 175 3.16 -30.76 -11.48
CA THR A 175 3.34 -32.17 -11.84
C THR A 175 4.72 -32.68 -11.43
N VAL A 176 5.01 -33.96 -11.64
CA VAL A 176 6.35 -34.52 -11.39
C VAL A 176 7.44 -33.83 -12.21
N ASP A 177 7.12 -33.42 -13.44
CA ASP A 177 8.06 -32.77 -14.36
C ASP A 177 8.05 -31.23 -14.20
N ASN A 178 7.04 -30.68 -13.53
CA ASN A 178 6.91 -29.26 -13.20
C ASN A 178 6.61 -29.10 -11.70
N PRO A 179 7.62 -29.27 -10.83
CA PRO A 179 7.42 -29.21 -9.38
C PRO A 179 7.15 -27.77 -8.93
N ILE A 180 6.71 -27.62 -7.67
CA ILE A 180 6.57 -26.30 -7.06
C ILE A 180 7.92 -25.57 -7.09
N SER A 181 7.85 -24.29 -7.44
CA SER A 181 8.96 -23.38 -7.64
C SER A 181 9.75 -23.08 -6.39
N SER A 182 11.04 -22.77 -6.55
CA SER A 182 11.97 -22.50 -5.46
C SER A 182 11.73 -21.19 -4.68
N VAL A 183 10.78 -20.38 -5.14
CA VAL A 183 10.23 -19.22 -4.43
C VAL A 183 9.34 -19.62 -3.25
N TRP A 184 8.92 -20.89 -3.17
CA TRP A 184 8.08 -21.40 -2.10
C TRP A 184 8.88 -22.20 -1.06
N VAL A 185 8.50 -22.05 0.21
CA VAL A 185 9.08 -22.73 1.36
C VAL A 185 7.96 -23.44 2.12
N ARG A 186 8.10 -24.75 2.30
CA ARG A 186 7.19 -25.53 3.12
C ARG A 186 7.55 -25.41 4.58
N VAL A 187 6.57 -25.07 5.41
CA VAL A 187 6.66 -25.13 6.86
C VAL A 187 5.71 -26.23 7.36
N ARG A 188 6.27 -27.22 8.07
CA ARG A 188 5.51 -28.28 8.73
C ARG A 188 5.72 -28.20 10.23
N SER A 189 4.63 -28.14 10.99
CA SER A 189 4.64 -28.21 12.45
C SER A 189 4.07 -29.54 12.91
N ILE A 190 4.80 -30.24 13.78
CA ILE A 190 4.42 -31.53 14.35
C ILE A 190 4.16 -31.32 15.84
N GLY A 191 2.89 -31.30 16.23
CA GLY A 191 2.47 -31.22 17.62
C GLY A 191 2.47 -32.61 18.26
N THR A 192 3.06 -32.73 19.45
CA THR A 192 3.17 -33.97 20.22
C THR A 192 2.61 -33.75 21.63
N ASP A 193 1.71 -34.63 22.05
CA ASP A 193 1.22 -34.74 23.43
C ASP A 193 1.32 -36.20 23.86
N ASP A 194 2.23 -36.49 24.80
CA ASP A 194 2.69 -37.85 25.14
C ASP A 194 3.15 -38.65 23.89
N SER A 195 2.37 -39.66 23.48
CA SER A 195 2.63 -40.49 22.30
C SER A 195 1.77 -40.13 21.08
N TYR A 196 0.91 -39.12 21.22
CA TYR A 196 -0.01 -38.69 20.16
C TYR A 196 0.63 -37.56 19.36
N GLN A 197 0.59 -37.69 18.04
CA GLN A 197 1.14 -36.69 17.12
C GLN A 197 0.08 -36.25 16.12
N ARG A 198 0.11 -34.95 15.80
CA ARG A 198 -0.60 -34.34 14.69
C ARG A 198 0.35 -33.41 13.96
N SER A 199 0.19 -33.31 12.65
CA SER A 199 1.00 -32.40 11.85
C SER A 199 0.13 -31.47 11.04
N VAL A 200 0.55 -30.21 10.98
CA VAL A 200 -0.01 -29.21 10.08
C VAL A 200 1.10 -28.77 9.15
N GLN A 201 0.79 -28.53 7.89
CA GLN A 201 1.72 -27.92 6.95
C GLN A 201 1.06 -26.80 6.15
N MET A 202 1.89 -25.86 5.72
CA MET A 202 1.53 -24.72 4.89
C MET A 202 2.76 -24.29 4.08
N ASP A 203 2.53 -23.81 2.87
CA ASP A 203 3.57 -23.24 2.02
C ASP A 203 3.61 -21.72 2.18
N PHE A 204 4.82 -21.20 2.22
CA PHE A 204 5.14 -19.79 2.39
C PHE A 204 5.83 -19.31 1.14
N ARG A 205 5.43 -18.15 0.63
CA ARG A 205 6.05 -17.52 -0.53
C ARG A 205 7.13 -16.56 -0.07
N ILE A 206 8.32 -16.70 -0.65
CA ILE A 206 9.37 -15.67 -0.60
C ILE A 206 8.98 -14.62 -1.65
N ASP A 207 8.69 -13.41 -1.19
CA ASP A 207 8.32 -12.30 -2.06
C ASP A 207 8.98 -11.01 -1.60
N LYS A 208 8.72 -9.93 -2.32
CA LYS A 208 9.11 -8.59 -1.93
C LYS A 208 8.00 -7.61 -2.32
N LYS A 209 7.40 -7.00 -1.31
CA LYS A 209 6.28 -6.06 -1.46
C LYS A 209 6.48 -4.86 -0.54
N ILE A 210 5.91 -3.73 -0.95
CA ILE A 210 5.76 -2.54 -0.11
C ILE A 210 4.27 -2.34 0.02
N ARG A 211 3.71 -2.70 1.18
CA ARG A 211 2.27 -2.82 1.41
C ARG A 211 1.64 -1.48 1.79
N PHE A 212 1.90 -0.48 0.96
CA PHE A 212 1.41 0.88 1.17
C PHE A 212 0.91 1.44 -0.16
N ALA A 213 -0.24 2.11 -0.12
CA ALA A 213 -0.65 3.04 -1.16
C ALA A 213 0.24 4.29 -1.14
N ILE A 214 0.57 4.79 0.06
CA ILE A 214 1.47 5.93 0.26
C ILE A 214 2.40 5.63 1.43
N LEU A 215 3.71 5.72 1.21
CA LEU A 215 4.72 5.66 2.26
C LEU A 215 5.62 6.88 2.13
N SER A 216 5.51 7.80 3.08
CA SER A 216 6.17 9.10 2.99
C SER A 216 7.15 9.36 4.13
N ARG A 217 8.30 9.92 3.79
CA ARG A 217 9.30 10.42 4.74
C ARG A 217 9.10 11.87 5.16
N ASN A 218 8.28 12.60 4.42
CA ASN A 218 7.78 13.92 4.77
C ASN A 218 6.30 13.84 5.15
N ARG A 219 5.72 14.94 5.64
CA ARG A 219 4.30 14.95 6.01
C ARG A 219 3.40 14.74 4.79
N ILE A 220 2.25 14.11 5.01
CA ILE A 220 1.27 13.83 3.95
C ILE A 220 0.10 14.82 4.08
N MET A 221 -0.38 15.36 2.96
CA MET A 221 -1.56 16.20 2.91
C MET A 221 -2.57 15.59 1.92
N ILE A 222 -3.78 15.27 2.37
CA ILE A 222 -4.85 14.63 1.60
C ILE A 222 -6.05 15.58 1.55
N GLY A 223 -6.28 16.20 0.40
CA GLY A 223 -7.33 17.20 0.20
C GLY A 223 -8.70 16.59 -0.06
N ARG A 224 -9.66 17.44 -0.43
CA ARG A 224 -10.99 17.01 -0.89
C ARG A 224 -10.91 16.28 -2.24
N ASN A 225 -11.92 15.48 -2.52
CA ASN A 225 -12.06 14.64 -3.71
C ASN A 225 -10.86 13.71 -3.95
N VAL A 226 -10.39 13.11 -2.85
CA VAL A 226 -9.35 12.07 -2.86
C VAL A 226 -9.90 10.82 -2.16
N MET A 227 -9.71 9.64 -2.74
CA MET A 227 -9.94 8.35 -2.08
C MET A 227 -8.74 7.43 -2.28
N ILE A 228 -8.40 6.67 -1.23
CA ILE A 228 -7.20 5.82 -1.19
C ILE A 228 -7.60 4.41 -0.79
N LYS A 229 -7.14 3.40 -1.53
CA LYS A 229 -7.25 1.99 -1.19
C LYS A 229 -5.86 1.42 -0.95
N GLY A 230 -5.63 0.91 0.26
CA GLY A 230 -4.34 0.46 0.77
C GLY A 230 -3.81 1.38 1.87
N SER A 231 -2.92 0.83 2.69
CA SER A 231 -2.41 1.49 3.88
C SER A 231 -1.55 2.71 3.57
N ILE A 232 -1.51 3.65 4.50
CA ILE A 232 -0.72 4.89 4.43
C ILE A 232 0.26 4.94 5.60
N GLY A 233 1.51 5.25 5.30
CA GLY A 233 2.60 5.35 6.27
C GLY A 233 3.24 6.74 6.25
N SER A 234 3.36 7.40 7.41
CA SER A 234 4.10 8.67 7.54
C SER A 234 5.22 8.56 8.58
N GLN A 235 6.45 8.85 8.14
CA GLN A 235 7.62 8.89 9.03
C GLN A 235 7.89 10.27 9.64
N PHE A 236 7.06 11.26 9.34
CA PHE A 236 7.27 12.63 9.80
C PHE A 236 7.04 12.74 11.32
N ILE A 237 8.07 13.13 12.07
CA ILE A 237 8.03 13.21 13.55
C ILE A 237 8.12 14.64 14.12
N ASP A 238 8.44 15.65 13.31
CA ASP A 238 8.63 17.05 13.72
C ASP A 238 7.31 17.78 13.98
N THR A 239 6.54 17.22 14.90
CA THR A 239 5.19 17.66 15.26
C THR A 239 5.17 18.93 16.11
N ASP A 240 6.32 19.41 16.60
CA ASP A 240 6.43 20.68 17.34
C ASP A 240 6.44 21.91 16.42
N LYS A 241 6.60 21.71 15.11
CA LYS A 241 6.68 22.79 14.13
C LYS A 241 5.30 23.29 13.74
N GLN A 242 5.24 24.55 13.30
CA GLN A 242 4.04 25.12 12.70
C GLN A 242 3.66 24.28 11.47
N HIS A 243 2.41 23.82 11.40
CA HIS A 243 1.90 22.88 10.38
C HIS A 243 2.55 21.48 10.42
N GLY A 244 3.24 21.09 11.50
CA GLY A 244 3.87 19.78 11.66
C GLY A 244 2.88 18.62 11.87
N HIS A 245 1.84 18.50 11.06
CA HIS A 245 0.93 17.35 11.12
C HIS A 245 1.54 16.20 10.30
N PRO A 246 1.78 15.00 10.87
CA PRO A 246 2.32 13.85 10.13
C PRO A 246 1.45 13.48 8.93
N ILE A 247 0.13 13.59 9.12
CA ILE A 247 -0.89 13.57 8.08
C ILE A 247 -1.85 14.73 8.34
N GLN A 248 -2.24 15.44 7.29
CA GLN A 248 -3.36 16.38 7.31
C GLN A 248 -4.37 15.97 6.24
N MET A 249 -5.56 15.54 6.65
CA MET A 249 -6.62 15.03 5.78
C MET A 249 -7.88 15.88 5.91
N ARG A 250 -8.49 16.18 4.77
CA ARG A 250 -9.80 16.86 4.67
C ARG A 250 -10.89 15.89 4.26
N ASP A 251 -12.06 16.04 4.84
CA ASP A 251 -13.24 15.28 4.42
C ASP A 251 -13.72 15.71 3.03
N ASN A 252 -14.43 14.82 2.33
CA ASN A 252 -14.89 15.10 0.97
C ASN A 252 -16.15 16.00 0.90
N PHE A 253 -16.85 16.21 2.02
CA PHE A 253 -18.22 16.73 2.05
C PHE A 253 -18.34 18.19 2.54
N THR A 254 -17.38 18.69 3.32
CA THR A 254 -17.35 20.06 3.83
C THR A 254 -17.28 21.07 2.69
N GLY A 255 -18.20 22.01 2.66
CA GLY A 255 -18.35 23.04 1.64
C GLY A 255 -19.33 22.69 0.53
N LEU A 256 -20.00 21.53 0.59
CA LEU A 256 -21.11 21.20 -0.32
C LEU A 256 -22.41 21.93 0.08
N ASP A 257 -22.71 22.02 1.38
CA ASP A 257 -23.89 22.71 1.92
C ASP A 257 -23.64 23.19 3.36
N ALA A 258 -24.07 24.40 3.70
CA ALA A 258 -23.78 25.01 5.00
C ALA A 258 -24.45 24.31 6.20
N GLU A 259 -25.56 23.58 5.99
CA GLU A 259 -26.17 22.77 7.04
C GLU A 259 -25.38 21.48 7.26
N LEU A 260 -24.93 20.84 6.18
CA LEU A 260 -24.06 19.68 6.24
C LEU A 260 -22.74 20.00 6.94
N ASP A 261 -22.13 21.15 6.64
CA ASP A 261 -20.92 21.62 7.32
C ASP A 261 -21.11 21.68 8.84
N GLY A 262 -22.27 22.18 9.31
CA GLY A 262 -22.59 22.23 10.73
C GLY A 262 -22.80 20.85 11.37
N TRP A 263 -23.25 19.86 10.59
CA TRP A 263 -23.39 18.47 11.05
C TRP A 263 -22.02 17.80 11.15
N LEU A 264 -21.16 17.99 10.15
CA LEU A 264 -19.78 17.49 10.13
C LEU A 264 -18.96 18.07 11.29
N ASP A 265 -19.03 19.38 11.53
CA ASP A 265 -18.42 20.04 12.70
C ASP A 265 -18.88 19.40 14.02
N THR A 266 -20.16 19.04 14.11
CA THR A 266 -20.72 18.41 15.31
C THR A 266 -20.20 16.99 15.49
N LEU A 267 -20.14 16.22 14.41
CA LEU A 267 -19.60 14.86 14.38
C LEU A 267 -18.12 14.84 14.76
N GLU A 268 -17.29 15.69 14.15
CA GLU A 268 -15.85 15.79 14.43
C GLU A 268 -15.59 16.09 15.91
N ASN A 269 -16.33 17.04 16.50
CA ASN A 269 -16.21 17.35 17.92
C ASN A 269 -16.63 16.18 18.83
N TYR A 270 -17.56 15.32 18.38
CA TYR A 270 -17.94 14.12 19.10
C TYR A 270 -16.85 13.04 19.02
N LEU A 271 -16.34 12.76 17.81
CA LEU A 271 -15.27 11.79 17.56
C LEU A 271 -14.02 12.12 18.37
N ALA A 272 -13.62 13.39 18.42
CA ALA A 272 -12.47 13.85 19.20
C ALA A 272 -12.49 13.44 20.70
N ALA A 273 -13.66 13.12 21.26
CA ALA A 273 -13.82 12.71 22.65
C ALA A 273 -14.19 11.22 22.83
N ASN A 274 -14.75 10.56 21.81
CA ASN A 274 -15.38 9.24 21.96
C ASN A 274 -14.84 8.19 20.98
N ASP A 275 -14.11 8.57 19.94
CA ASP A 275 -13.47 7.62 19.01
C ASP A 275 -12.30 6.91 19.72
N ALA A 276 -12.45 5.59 19.90
CA ALA A 276 -11.53 4.80 20.72
C ALA A 276 -10.38 4.22 19.90
N ASP A 277 -10.62 3.81 18.66
CA ASP A 277 -9.64 3.15 17.80
C ASP A 277 -9.03 4.09 16.73
N GLY A 278 -9.60 5.28 16.53
CA GLY A 278 -9.08 6.31 15.64
C GLY A 278 -9.53 6.13 14.20
N ASP A 279 -10.60 5.39 13.94
CA ASP A 279 -11.14 5.15 12.61
C ASP A 279 -12.04 6.28 12.07
N ASN A 280 -12.28 7.31 12.90
CA ASN A 280 -13.16 8.45 12.64
C ASN A 280 -14.62 8.06 12.38
N ARG A 281 -15.08 6.96 12.97
CA ARG A 281 -16.47 6.51 12.93
C ARG A 281 -16.96 6.27 14.34
N ILE A 282 -18.27 6.28 14.51
CA ILE A 282 -18.90 5.91 15.78
C ILE A 282 -19.50 4.53 15.61
N ARG A 283 -18.91 3.52 16.26
CA ARG A 283 -19.42 2.17 16.22
C ARG A 283 -20.65 2.02 17.11
N LEU A 284 -21.82 1.82 16.51
CA LEU A 284 -23.08 1.72 17.26
C LEU A 284 -23.10 0.56 18.25
N ALA A 285 -22.43 -0.54 17.91
CA ALA A 285 -22.35 -1.74 18.74
C ALA A 285 -21.37 -1.62 19.92
N ALA A 286 -20.58 -0.54 20.00
CA ALA A 286 -19.62 -0.30 21.06
C ALA A 286 -20.13 0.81 21.99
N ASP A 287 -20.57 0.42 23.19
CA ASP A 287 -21.07 1.35 24.23
C ASP A 287 -20.06 2.48 24.51
N GLU A 288 -18.75 2.21 24.41
CA GLU A 288 -17.67 3.18 24.62
C GLU A 288 -17.74 4.38 23.66
N GLU A 289 -18.23 4.19 22.44
CA GLU A 289 -18.32 5.23 21.41
C GLU A 289 -19.75 5.79 21.28
N SER A 290 -20.78 4.95 21.48
CA SER A 290 -22.16 5.31 21.17
C SER A 290 -22.99 5.82 22.36
N ASP A 291 -22.59 5.54 23.62
CA ASP A 291 -23.41 5.85 24.81
C ASP A 291 -23.73 7.33 25.00
N ASN A 292 -22.87 8.23 24.52
CA ASN A 292 -23.04 9.67 24.63
C ASN A 292 -23.82 10.28 23.46
N LEU A 293 -24.16 9.50 22.43
CA LEU A 293 -24.90 9.94 21.25
C LEU A 293 -26.38 9.59 21.39
N ALA A 294 -27.20 10.60 21.69
CA ALA A 294 -28.64 10.40 21.79
C ALA A 294 -29.24 10.05 20.41
N ASN A 295 -29.99 8.94 20.34
CA ASN A 295 -30.57 8.41 19.10
C ASN A 295 -29.52 8.08 18.02
N ALA A 296 -28.39 7.47 18.43
CA ALA A 296 -27.30 7.08 17.54
C ALA A 296 -27.78 6.32 16.28
N GLU A 297 -28.70 5.36 16.43
CA GLU A 297 -29.29 4.60 15.30
C GLU A 297 -29.99 5.46 14.23
N SER A 298 -30.42 6.69 14.56
CA SER A 298 -31.05 7.59 13.58
C SER A 298 -30.05 8.35 12.70
N TYR A 299 -28.77 8.26 13.05
CA TYR A 299 -27.68 8.88 12.30
C TYR A 299 -26.93 7.89 11.40
N ASP A 300 -27.19 6.58 11.54
CA ASP A 300 -26.70 5.52 10.64
C ASP A 300 -27.66 5.43 9.45
N ALA A 301 -27.41 6.28 8.46
CA ALA A 301 -28.30 6.50 7.32
C ALA A 301 -28.14 5.40 6.29
N ASN A 302 -26.93 4.86 6.20
CA ASN A 302 -26.57 3.83 5.25
C ASN A 302 -26.81 2.41 5.82
N HIS A 303 -27.09 2.27 7.13
CA HIS A 303 -27.35 1.00 7.83
C HIS A 303 -26.15 0.04 7.88
N ASP A 304 -24.92 0.55 7.97
CA ASP A 304 -23.70 -0.26 8.11
C ASP A 304 -23.30 -0.52 9.58
N GLY A 305 -24.00 0.10 10.54
CA GLY A 305 -23.75 -0.03 11.97
C GLY A 305 -22.72 0.94 12.52
N TYR A 306 -22.29 1.93 11.73
CA TYR A 306 -21.46 3.04 12.10
C TYR A 306 -22.19 4.36 11.87
N VAL A 307 -21.66 5.44 12.45
CA VAL A 307 -22.06 6.81 12.11
C VAL A 307 -20.81 7.57 11.73
N ASP A 308 -20.76 8.07 10.50
CA ASP A 308 -19.60 8.79 9.97
C ASP A 308 -19.98 9.98 9.06
N ALA A 309 -18.97 10.56 8.39
CA ALA A 309 -19.18 11.71 7.51
C ALA A 309 -20.03 11.36 6.28
N TYR A 310 -19.96 10.11 5.80
CA TYR A 310 -20.77 9.62 4.69
C TYR A 310 -22.24 9.50 5.09
N ASP A 311 -22.54 9.08 6.31
CA ASP A 311 -23.93 9.12 6.80
C ASP A 311 -24.50 10.53 6.82
N MET A 312 -23.72 11.52 7.27
CA MET A 312 -24.16 12.92 7.27
C MET A 312 -24.44 13.40 5.84
N PHE A 313 -23.62 12.98 4.89
CA PHE A 313 -23.80 13.24 3.47
C PHE A 313 -25.08 12.59 2.92
N VAL A 314 -25.32 11.31 3.22
CA VAL A 314 -26.54 10.59 2.83
C VAL A 314 -27.78 11.27 3.44
N LEU A 315 -27.80 11.56 4.74
CA LEU A 315 -28.92 12.26 5.40
C LEU A 315 -29.25 13.61 4.78
N LYS A 316 -28.25 14.29 4.21
CA LYS A 316 -28.44 15.61 3.60
C LYS A 316 -29.08 15.51 2.23
N TYR A 317 -28.65 14.55 1.41
CA TYR A 317 -28.98 14.51 -0.02
C TYR A 317 -30.00 13.43 -0.39
N ASP A 318 -30.11 12.33 0.35
CA ASP A 318 -31.15 11.31 0.16
C ASP A 318 -32.51 11.87 0.64
N ALA A 319 -33.26 12.43 -0.31
CA ALA A 319 -34.49 13.17 -0.02
C ALA A 319 -35.71 12.25 0.11
N ASP A 320 -35.65 11.05 -0.47
CA ASP A 320 -36.73 10.06 -0.41
C ASP A 320 -36.49 8.92 0.59
N ALA A 321 -35.32 8.92 1.25
CA ALA A 321 -34.88 8.03 2.31
C ALA A 321 -34.82 6.56 1.85
N ASP A 322 -34.34 6.32 0.63
CA ASP A 322 -34.15 4.98 0.07
C ASP A 322 -32.76 4.38 0.34
N GLY A 323 -31.86 5.14 0.98
CA GLY A 323 -30.50 4.75 1.30
C GLY A 323 -29.52 4.94 0.14
N ALA A 324 -29.93 5.64 -0.91
CA ALA A 324 -29.10 6.00 -2.04
C ALA A 324 -29.31 7.48 -2.41
N ILE A 325 -28.29 8.08 -3.03
CA ILE A 325 -28.39 9.44 -3.56
C ILE A 325 -28.43 9.35 -5.08
N SER A 326 -29.56 9.73 -5.68
CA SER A 326 -29.70 9.82 -7.13
C SER A 326 -29.03 11.07 -7.70
N GLU A 327 -28.70 11.06 -9.00
CA GLU A 327 -28.17 12.24 -9.69
C GLU A 327 -29.12 13.45 -9.55
N SER A 328 -30.43 13.18 -9.50
CA SER A 328 -31.47 14.21 -9.38
C SER A 328 -31.48 14.90 -8.01
N GLU A 329 -31.12 14.17 -6.96
CA GLU A 329 -31.00 14.70 -5.60
C GLU A 329 -29.69 15.45 -5.40
N PHE A 330 -28.63 14.98 -6.05
CA PHE A 330 -27.32 15.62 -6.05
C PHE A 330 -27.17 16.71 -7.12
N THR A 331 -28.28 17.33 -7.53
CA THR A 331 -28.34 18.43 -8.49
C THR A 331 -28.91 19.68 -7.83
N ASN A 332 -28.22 20.80 -7.98
CA ASN A 332 -28.64 22.08 -7.42
C ASN A 332 -29.85 22.67 -8.17
N THR A 333 -30.45 23.73 -7.62
CA THR A 333 -31.62 24.40 -8.24
C THR A 333 -31.35 25.00 -9.63
N GLY A 334 -30.08 25.17 -10.01
CA GLY A 334 -29.65 25.61 -11.35
C GLY A 334 -29.63 24.48 -12.39
N GLY A 335 -29.82 23.23 -11.97
CA GLY A 335 -29.74 22.05 -12.85
C GLY A 335 -28.31 21.56 -13.08
N GLU A 336 -27.36 22.00 -12.26
CA GLU A 336 -25.97 21.55 -12.27
C GLU A 336 -25.74 20.62 -11.07
N MET A 337 -24.96 19.55 -11.25
CA MET A 337 -24.57 18.69 -10.14
C MET A 337 -23.85 19.51 -9.07
N VAL A 338 -24.08 19.18 -7.78
CA VAL A 338 -23.45 19.88 -6.66
C VAL A 338 -21.93 19.73 -6.72
N ASP A 339 -21.44 18.51 -6.95
CA ASP A 339 -20.03 18.22 -7.28
C ASP A 339 -19.94 17.00 -8.21
N ALA A 340 -19.79 17.26 -9.51
CA ALA A 340 -19.70 16.19 -10.50
C ALA A 340 -18.45 15.31 -10.34
N GLN A 341 -17.36 15.85 -9.78
CA GLN A 341 -16.09 15.12 -9.65
C GLN A 341 -16.14 14.18 -8.45
N LEU A 342 -16.71 14.62 -7.33
CA LEU A 342 -17.00 13.79 -6.18
C LEU A 342 -17.96 12.64 -6.54
N TRP A 343 -19.01 12.93 -7.31
CA TRP A 343 -19.92 11.89 -7.80
C TRP A 343 -19.18 10.78 -8.54
N GLN A 344 -18.31 11.16 -9.48
CA GLN A 344 -17.52 10.20 -10.23
C GLN A 344 -16.53 9.44 -9.33
N LEU A 345 -15.90 10.13 -8.37
CA LEU A 345 -14.93 9.54 -7.45
C LEU A 345 -15.52 8.36 -6.68
N ILE A 346 -16.66 8.59 -6.03
CA ILE A 346 -17.33 7.59 -5.19
C ILE A 346 -17.74 6.37 -6.03
N ASN A 347 -18.35 6.63 -7.19
CA ASN A 347 -18.80 5.59 -8.11
C ASN A 347 -17.64 4.79 -8.75
N GLU A 348 -16.47 5.40 -8.99
CA GLU A 348 -15.34 4.74 -9.65
C GLU A 348 -14.54 3.83 -8.72
N MET A 349 -14.45 4.18 -7.43
CA MET A 349 -13.51 3.57 -6.49
C MET A 349 -13.72 2.06 -6.29
N LYS A 350 -14.96 1.58 -6.41
CA LYS A 350 -15.32 0.15 -6.31
C LYS A 350 -14.75 -0.71 -7.45
N TYR A 351 -14.45 -0.11 -8.60
CA TYR A 351 -14.00 -0.85 -9.78
C TYR A 351 -12.49 -1.16 -9.75
N PRO A 352 -12.05 -2.28 -10.36
CA PRO A 352 -10.64 -2.67 -10.35
C PRO A 352 -9.75 -1.71 -11.16
N ALA A 353 -8.46 -1.72 -10.84
CA ALA A 353 -7.39 -0.99 -11.55
C ALA A 353 -7.42 -1.24 -13.06
N GLY A 354 -7.29 -0.20 -13.88
CA GLY A 354 -7.38 -0.29 -15.34
C GLY A 354 -8.81 -0.37 -15.93
N THR A 355 -9.88 -0.22 -15.14
CA THR A 355 -11.24 -0.13 -15.67
C THR A 355 -11.42 1.15 -16.50
N THR A 356 -11.99 1.03 -17.69
CA THR A 356 -12.32 2.18 -18.56
C THR A 356 -13.80 2.54 -18.41
N PHE A 357 -14.11 3.84 -18.31
CA PHE A 357 -15.47 4.34 -18.08
C PHE A 357 -16.01 5.08 -19.30
N ASP A 358 -17.27 4.83 -19.65
CA ASP A 358 -18.07 5.62 -20.59
C ASP A 358 -19.29 6.16 -19.85
N TRP A 359 -19.09 7.32 -19.22
CA TRP A 359 -20.09 8.05 -18.44
C TRP A 359 -21.33 8.43 -19.25
N SER A 360 -21.19 8.71 -20.55
CA SER A 360 -22.32 9.10 -21.40
C SER A 360 -23.30 7.96 -21.64
N ASN A 361 -22.83 6.72 -21.62
CA ASN A 361 -23.64 5.52 -21.80
C ASN A 361 -23.71 4.65 -20.54
N GLN A 362 -23.21 5.14 -19.41
CA GLN A 362 -23.13 4.47 -18.11
C GLN A 362 -22.68 3.00 -18.20
N ARG A 363 -21.51 2.80 -18.82
CA ARG A 363 -20.94 1.47 -19.06
C ARG A 363 -19.45 1.46 -18.77
N VAL A 364 -18.96 0.30 -18.36
CA VAL A 364 -17.54 0.08 -18.03
C VAL A 364 -16.95 -1.03 -18.89
N MET A 365 -15.65 -0.94 -19.16
CA MET A 365 -14.87 -2.01 -19.76
C MET A 365 -13.81 -2.44 -18.75
N TYR A 366 -13.93 -3.68 -18.27
CA TYR A 366 -13.01 -4.23 -17.29
C TYR A 366 -11.63 -4.48 -17.89
N PRO A 367 -10.58 -4.49 -17.05
CA PRO A 367 -9.21 -4.77 -17.49
C PRO A 367 -9.12 -6.07 -18.28
N GLY A 368 -8.41 -6.04 -19.41
CA GLY A 368 -8.22 -7.20 -20.29
C GLY A 368 -9.47 -7.63 -21.08
N GLN A 369 -10.59 -6.92 -20.95
CA GLN A 369 -11.79 -7.17 -21.75
C GLN A 369 -11.87 -6.24 -22.97
N SER A 370 -12.61 -6.68 -23.99
CA SER A 370 -12.89 -5.89 -25.21
C SER A 370 -14.36 -5.51 -25.36
N THR A 371 -15.18 -5.78 -24.34
CA THR A 371 -16.62 -5.57 -24.35
C THR A 371 -17.05 -4.67 -23.21
N TRP A 372 -17.94 -3.72 -23.51
CA TRP A 372 -18.57 -2.87 -22.51
C TRP A 372 -19.66 -3.61 -21.75
N THR A 373 -19.71 -3.39 -20.44
CA THR A 373 -20.74 -3.85 -19.51
C THR A 373 -21.60 -2.67 -19.09
N ASP A 374 -22.91 -2.77 -19.27
CA ASP A 374 -23.88 -1.79 -18.77
C ASP A 374 -23.89 -1.83 -17.24
N VAL A 375 -23.64 -0.68 -16.62
CA VAL A 375 -23.64 -0.47 -15.17
C VAL A 375 -24.47 0.76 -14.81
N SER A 376 -25.50 1.06 -15.60
CA SER A 376 -26.38 2.22 -15.41
C SER A 376 -27.06 2.27 -14.05
N ALA A 377 -27.38 1.11 -13.46
CA ALA A 377 -27.88 1.03 -12.10
C ALA A 377 -26.83 1.47 -11.06
N ASP A 378 -25.56 1.10 -11.28
CA ASP A 378 -24.48 1.31 -10.32
C ASP A 378 -23.80 2.67 -10.45
N MET A 379 -23.87 3.33 -11.63
CA MET A 379 -23.30 4.66 -11.89
C MET A 379 -24.33 5.80 -11.76
N GLY A 380 -25.62 5.44 -11.62
CA GLY A 380 -26.75 6.37 -11.56
C GLY A 380 -27.13 6.82 -10.15
N SER A 381 -26.51 6.22 -9.13
CA SER A 381 -26.73 6.49 -7.72
C SER A 381 -25.44 6.31 -6.93
N ILE A 382 -25.29 7.05 -5.83
CA ILE A 382 -24.31 6.76 -4.78
C ILE A 382 -25.02 5.91 -3.71
N ASP A 383 -24.50 4.73 -3.40
CA ASP A 383 -25.10 3.79 -2.44
C ASP A 383 -24.04 2.95 -1.70
N ASN A 384 -24.48 2.02 -0.85
CA ASN A 384 -23.56 1.17 -0.09
C ASN A 384 -22.68 0.24 -0.94
N ASN A 385 -23.04 -0.02 -2.20
CA ASN A 385 -22.21 -0.84 -3.07
C ASN A 385 -20.93 -0.10 -3.48
N ASP A 386 -20.88 1.23 -3.34
CA ASP A 386 -19.67 2.03 -3.53
C ASP A 386 -18.61 1.79 -2.47
N ASN A 387 -19.00 1.29 -1.28
CA ASN A 387 -18.13 1.07 -0.13
C ASN A 387 -17.25 2.30 0.14
N TYR A 388 -17.90 3.47 0.27
CA TYR A 388 -17.21 4.72 0.51
C TYR A 388 -16.31 4.61 1.74
N ALA A 389 -15.05 5.02 1.57
CA ALA A 389 -14.11 5.29 2.64
C ALA A 389 -13.09 6.30 2.08
N LYS A 390 -12.70 7.27 2.90
CA LYS A 390 -11.61 8.18 2.52
C LYS A 390 -10.32 7.40 2.35
N ILE A 391 -10.04 6.51 3.30
CA ILE A 391 -8.95 5.55 3.29
C ILE A 391 -9.54 4.16 3.54
N ALA A 392 -9.42 3.25 2.58
CA ALA A 392 -9.67 1.83 2.74
C ALA A 392 -8.34 1.11 3.00
N GLY A 393 -7.88 1.12 4.25
CA GLY A 393 -6.62 0.55 4.72
C GLY A 393 -6.21 1.13 6.09
N GLU A 394 -5.02 0.80 6.57
CA GLU A 394 -4.49 1.30 7.84
C GLU A 394 -3.75 2.64 7.69
N VAL A 395 -3.72 3.43 8.75
CA VAL A 395 -2.85 4.59 8.90
C VAL A 395 -1.77 4.30 9.94
N ILE A 396 -0.50 4.34 9.54
CA ILE A 396 0.64 4.02 10.40
C ILE A 396 1.57 5.23 10.50
N LEU A 397 1.81 5.71 11.72
CA LEU A 397 2.55 6.93 12.01
C LEU A 397 3.77 6.65 12.89
N ALA A 398 4.92 7.20 12.51
CA ALA A 398 6.10 7.24 13.38
C ALA A 398 5.95 8.21 14.55
N ALA A 399 5.17 9.28 14.36
CA ALA A 399 4.90 10.24 15.42
C ALA A 399 4.07 9.60 16.55
N THR A 400 4.29 10.08 17.78
CA THR A 400 3.44 9.70 18.91
C THR A 400 2.19 10.57 18.95
N LYS A 401 1.05 10.00 19.37
CA LYS A 401 -0.21 10.74 19.60
C LYS A 401 0.01 11.98 20.49
N ALA A 402 0.70 11.79 21.62
CA ALA A 402 0.94 12.88 22.58
C ALA A 402 1.78 14.03 22.00
N ALA A 403 2.80 13.72 21.17
CA ALA A 403 3.61 14.76 20.54
C ALA A 403 2.78 15.57 19.52
N TRP A 404 1.94 14.90 18.73
CA TRP A 404 1.09 15.57 17.77
C TRP A 404 0.06 16.50 18.43
N GLU A 405 -0.68 15.97 19.41
CA GLU A 405 -1.74 16.72 20.11
C GLU A 405 -1.18 17.92 20.91
N SER A 406 0.02 17.79 21.48
CA SER A 406 0.67 18.90 22.21
C SER A 406 1.42 19.88 21.31
N GLY A 407 1.78 19.46 20.09
CA GLY A 407 2.49 20.23 19.09
C GLY A 407 1.54 20.91 18.12
N ALA A 408 1.66 20.58 16.84
CA ALA A 408 0.99 21.23 15.73
C ALA A 408 -0.54 21.18 15.81
N ALA A 409 -1.12 20.08 16.32
CA ALA A 409 -2.57 19.98 16.49
C ALA A 409 -3.10 20.87 17.63
N ALA A 410 -2.30 21.12 18.67
CA ALA A 410 -2.68 21.92 19.84
C ALA A 410 -4.07 21.54 20.42
N GLY A 411 -4.36 20.24 20.46
CA GLY A 411 -5.68 19.68 20.72
C GLY A 411 -5.82 18.26 20.15
N PRO A 412 -7.05 17.72 20.05
CA PRO A 412 -7.31 16.43 19.43
C PRO A 412 -6.80 16.39 17.99
N TYR A 413 -6.12 15.31 17.60
CA TYR A 413 -5.57 15.19 16.24
C TYR A 413 -6.64 14.98 15.17
N GLN A 414 -7.83 14.49 15.54
CA GLN A 414 -8.95 14.22 14.64
C GLN A 414 -9.36 15.44 13.80
N LYS A 415 -9.09 16.65 14.30
CA LYS A 415 -9.27 17.91 13.56
C LYS A 415 -8.43 18.06 12.29
N TYR A 416 -7.44 17.20 12.14
CA TYR A 416 -6.50 17.19 11.02
C TYR A 416 -6.45 15.81 10.36
N LEU A 417 -7.20 14.84 10.87
CA LEU A 417 -7.36 13.52 10.27
C LEU A 417 -8.86 13.33 10.12
N GLU A 418 -9.47 14.08 9.20
CA GLU A 418 -10.93 14.09 8.99
C GLU A 418 -11.36 12.93 8.08
N ASP A 419 -12.62 12.47 8.20
CA ASP A 419 -13.25 11.43 7.37
C ASP A 419 -12.82 9.98 7.69
N ALA A 420 -13.62 9.02 7.22
CA ALA A 420 -13.60 7.63 7.67
C ALA A 420 -12.39 6.82 7.17
N ILE A 421 -11.84 5.99 8.06
CA ILE A 421 -10.76 5.03 7.79
C ILE A 421 -11.31 3.61 7.95
N HIS A 422 -11.25 2.82 6.89
CA HIS A 422 -11.81 1.47 6.81
C HIS A 422 -10.67 0.45 6.67
N PRO A 423 -10.11 -0.08 7.78
CA PRO A 423 -9.09 -1.14 7.72
C PRO A 423 -9.69 -2.50 7.35
N ASP A 424 -8.84 -3.46 6.97
CA ASP A 424 -9.25 -4.86 6.87
C ASP A 424 -9.55 -5.45 8.28
N ALA A 425 -10.24 -6.60 8.34
CA ALA A 425 -10.80 -7.13 9.58
C ALA A 425 -9.76 -7.53 10.67
N ASP A 426 -8.50 -7.72 10.29
CA ASP A 426 -7.37 -8.05 11.16
C ASP A 426 -6.36 -6.90 11.33
N GLU A 427 -6.71 -5.72 10.84
CA GLU A 427 -5.90 -4.52 10.79
C GLU A 427 -6.42 -3.45 11.78
N ALA A 428 -5.51 -2.62 12.28
CA ALA A 428 -5.85 -1.50 13.14
C ALA A 428 -5.99 -0.22 12.30
N PRO A 429 -7.09 0.55 12.45
CA PRO A 429 -7.34 1.73 11.62
C PRO A 429 -6.22 2.77 11.74
N LEU A 430 -5.72 3.00 12.96
CA LEU A 430 -4.68 3.98 13.25
C LEU A 430 -3.66 3.45 14.25
N THR A 431 -2.39 3.47 13.87
CA THR A 431 -1.25 3.08 14.71
C THR A 431 -0.27 4.25 14.87
N PHE A 432 0.05 4.59 16.11
CA PHE A 432 1.07 5.59 16.48
C PHE A 432 2.35 4.94 17.00
N ASP A 433 3.44 5.71 17.06
CA ASP A 433 4.74 5.26 17.62
C ASP A 433 5.29 4.00 16.92
N SER A 434 4.96 3.85 15.63
CA SER A 434 5.46 2.74 14.82
C SER A 434 6.93 2.97 14.48
N THR A 435 7.75 1.94 14.70
CA THR A 435 9.19 1.98 14.41
C THR A 435 9.64 0.70 13.73
N GLY A 436 10.61 0.80 12.82
CA GLY A 436 11.23 -0.38 12.21
C GLY A 436 10.36 -1.07 11.16
N GLY A 437 10.19 -2.40 11.28
CA GLY A 437 9.66 -3.27 10.22
C GLY A 437 8.22 -2.98 9.77
N ASP A 438 7.41 -2.35 10.62
CA ASP A 438 6.02 -1.97 10.30
C ASP A 438 5.93 -0.71 9.43
N LEU A 439 6.99 0.11 9.41
CA LEU A 439 7.08 1.34 8.62
C LEU A 439 8.46 1.43 7.96
N SER A 440 8.57 0.80 6.78
CA SER A 440 9.83 0.74 6.02
C SER A 440 10.41 2.14 5.77
N ASP A 441 11.72 2.29 5.96
CA ASP A 441 12.46 3.55 5.78
C ASP A 441 13.33 3.46 4.53
N PHE A 442 12.86 4.06 3.43
CA PHE A 442 13.55 4.07 2.14
C PHE A 442 14.20 5.43 1.88
N GLU A 443 15.52 5.50 2.00
CA GLU A 443 16.27 6.71 1.69
C GLU A 443 16.65 6.77 0.21
N ALA A 444 17.13 7.92 -0.25
CA ALA A 444 17.60 8.11 -1.61
C ALA A 444 18.64 7.07 -2.08
N SER A 445 19.49 6.61 -1.15
CA SER A 445 20.53 5.61 -1.40
C SER A 445 20.01 4.20 -1.60
N ASP A 446 18.76 3.92 -1.22
CA ASP A 446 18.13 2.63 -1.45
C ASP A 446 17.66 2.45 -2.89
N PHE A 447 17.77 3.48 -3.74
CA PHE A 447 17.32 3.43 -5.13
C PHE A 447 18.52 3.38 -6.12
N ASP A 448 18.73 2.23 -6.74
CA ASP A 448 19.67 2.04 -7.85
C ASP A 448 18.98 2.27 -9.21
N VAL A 449 19.26 3.43 -9.79
CA VAL A 449 18.70 3.88 -11.08
C VAL A 449 19.58 3.54 -12.29
N SER A 450 20.72 2.86 -12.09
CA SER A 450 21.72 2.62 -13.15
C SER A 450 21.19 1.76 -14.30
N GLY A 451 20.27 0.83 -13.99
CA GLY A 451 19.57 0.03 -14.99
C GLY A 451 18.76 0.91 -15.96
N TYR A 452 17.98 1.85 -15.44
CA TYR A 452 17.20 2.79 -16.23
C TYR A 452 18.07 3.73 -17.04
N LYS A 453 19.16 4.24 -16.45
CA LYS A 453 20.16 5.04 -17.18
C LYS A 453 20.74 4.29 -18.38
N SER A 454 21.01 3.00 -18.21
CA SER A 454 21.53 2.15 -19.29
C SER A 454 20.50 1.89 -20.39
N MET A 455 19.20 1.84 -20.05
CA MET A 455 18.11 1.72 -21.02
C MET A 455 17.93 2.98 -21.87
N ALA A 456 18.20 4.17 -21.31
CA ALA A 456 18.13 5.48 -21.98
C ALA A 456 19.30 5.74 -22.95
N SER A 457 19.49 4.82 -23.90
CA SER A 457 20.61 4.76 -24.85
C SER A 457 20.60 5.81 -25.98
N GLY A 458 19.51 6.57 -26.13
CA GLY A 458 19.30 7.57 -27.17
C GLY A 458 19.93 8.93 -26.83
N SER A 459 20.61 9.53 -27.81
CA SER A 459 21.22 10.86 -27.67
C SER A 459 20.18 11.97 -27.80
N PHE A 460 20.03 12.82 -26.78
CA PHE A 460 19.15 14.00 -26.83
C PHE A 460 19.50 14.93 -27.99
N ALA A 461 20.75 15.40 -28.07
CA ALA A 461 21.19 16.31 -29.13
C ALA A 461 21.06 15.69 -30.52
N GLY A 462 21.37 14.39 -30.66
CA GLY A 462 21.19 13.67 -31.92
C GLY A 462 19.72 13.67 -32.37
N GLN A 463 18.81 13.34 -31.46
CA GLN A 463 17.37 13.29 -31.74
C GLN A 463 16.80 14.66 -32.08
N VAL A 464 17.24 15.73 -31.39
CA VAL A 464 16.87 17.11 -31.72
C VAL A 464 17.32 17.48 -33.14
N LEU A 465 18.54 17.11 -33.54
CA LEU A 465 19.09 17.42 -34.87
C LEU A 465 18.39 16.66 -36.00
N THR A 466 17.95 15.43 -35.74
CA THR A 466 17.32 14.56 -36.75
C THR A 466 15.80 14.67 -36.77
N ALA A 467 15.20 15.43 -35.86
CA ALA A 467 13.76 15.60 -35.80
C ALA A 467 13.22 16.14 -37.13
N THR A 468 12.32 15.37 -37.73
CA THR A 468 11.71 15.76 -39.01
C THR A 468 10.73 16.92 -38.79
N PRO A 469 10.72 17.94 -39.68
CA PRO A 469 9.79 19.07 -39.59
C PRO A 469 8.30 18.71 -39.75
N ALA A 470 7.94 17.45 -39.89
CA ALA A 470 6.56 16.99 -39.88
C ALA A 470 6.54 15.61 -39.20
N ASN A 471 6.14 15.58 -37.94
CA ASN A 471 5.66 14.39 -37.28
C ASN A 471 4.15 14.34 -37.55
N SER A 472 3.62 13.25 -38.12
CA SER A 472 2.22 13.23 -38.58
C SER A 472 1.22 13.49 -37.46
N ASP A 473 1.60 13.19 -36.21
CA ASP A 473 0.68 13.16 -35.08
C ASP A 473 0.90 14.35 -34.12
N LEU A 474 2.11 14.94 -34.09
CA LEU A 474 2.46 16.09 -33.22
C LEU A 474 2.63 17.40 -33.98
N GLY A 475 2.70 17.36 -35.32
CA GLY A 475 3.03 18.52 -36.15
C GLY A 475 4.54 18.73 -36.32
N SER A 476 4.95 19.96 -36.63
CA SER A 476 6.34 20.30 -36.93
C SER A 476 7.16 20.50 -35.66
N ALA A 477 8.23 19.72 -35.50
CA ALA A 477 9.20 19.92 -34.42
C ALA A 477 9.82 21.33 -34.49
N SER A 478 9.87 22.04 -33.37
CA SER A 478 10.39 23.40 -33.28
C SER A 478 11.12 23.66 -31.98
N TYR A 479 12.23 24.39 -32.06
CA TYR A 479 13.03 24.79 -30.90
C TYR A 479 13.02 26.31 -30.74
N THR A 480 12.72 26.77 -29.53
CA THR A 480 12.85 28.16 -29.11
C THR A 480 14.01 28.28 -28.13
N ALA A 481 14.97 29.14 -28.45
CA ALA A 481 16.11 29.39 -27.56
C ALA A 481 15.69 30.15 -26.29
N PRO A 482 16.41 29.99 -25.17
CA PRO A 482 16.18 30.76 -23.96
C PRO A 482 16.25 32.27 -24.23
N SER A 483 15.30 33.02 -23.69
CA SER A 483 15.27 34.48 -23.79
C SER A 483 14.42 35.07 -22.67
N ALA A 484 14.38 36.40 -22.57
CA ALA A 484 13.49 37.10 -21.64
C ALA A 484 11.99 36.76 -21.85
N ASP A 485 11.62 36.34 -23.07
CA ASP A 485 10.24 35.94 -23.40
C ASP A 485 9.91 34.51 -22.92
N THR A 486 10.91 33.74 -22.48
CA THR A 486 10.75 32.38 -21.95
C THR A 486 11.12 32.27 -20.47
N ILE A 487 11.09 33.40 -19.76
CA ILE A 487 11.21 33.42 -18.30
C ILE A 487 9.96 32.78 -17.69
N GLU A 488 10.19 31.75 -16.89
CA GLU A 488 9.15 31.01 -16.20
C GLU A 488 9.46 30.90 -14.71
N SER A 489 8.44 31.05 -13.86
CA SER A 489 8.57 30.84 -12.43
C SER A 489 8.71 29.36 -12.08
N VAL A 490 9.33 29.07 -10.94
CA VAL A 490 9.42 27.73 -10.37
C VAL A 490 8.88 27.76 -8.94
N PRO A 491 7.78 27.05 -8.61
CA PRO A 491 6.94 26.27 -9.52
C PRO A 491 6.24 27.14 -10.58
N TYR A 492 5.84 26.51 -11.68
CA TYR A 492 5.13 27.15 -12.78
C TYR A 492 3.85 27.80 -12.27
N ASN A 493 3.63 29.08 -12.57
CA ASN A 493 2.45 29.85 -12.14
C ASN A 493 2.19 29.93 -10.62
N SER A 494 3.14 29.52 -9.77
CA SER A 494 2.99 29.67 -8.32
C SER A 494 2.94 31.16 -7.93
N PRO A 495 2.06 31.55 -6.98
CA PRO A 495 2.06 32.89 -6.41
C PRO A 495 3.33 33.18 -5.57
N HIS A 496 4.04 32.14 -5.14
CA HIS A 496 5.21 32.21 -4.29
C HIS A 496 6.40 31.43 -4.86
N PRO A 497 6.95 31.86 -6.02
CA PRO A 497 7.99 31.10 -6.68
C PRO A 497 9.34 31.19 -5.97
N TYR A 498 10.07 30.08 -5.98
CA TYR A 498 11.42 29.94 -5.45
C TYR A 498 12.49 30.60 -6.34
N ASP A 499 12.29 30.54 -7.65
CA ASP A 499 13.23 31.01 -8.67
C ASP A 499 12.52 31.24 -10.01
N TYR A 500 13.25 31.80 -10.97
CA TYR A 500 12.86 32.02 -12.36
C TYR A 500 13.88 31.40 -13.31
N TYR A 501 13.44 30.82 -14.42
CA TYR A 501 14.31 30.20 -15.42
C TYR A 501 14.04 30.78 -16.80
N GLU A 502 15.08 31.23 -17.49
CA GLU A 502 15.02 31.41 -18.95
C GLU A 502 15.13 30.04 -19.62
N ARG A 503 14.00 29.49 -20.07
CA ARG A 503 13.94 28.09 -20.53
C ARG A 503 14.07 27.97 -22.05
N PRO A 504 14.83 26.99 -22.56
CA PRO A 504 14.63 26.54 -23.93
C PRO A 504 13.29 25.80 -24.05
N VAL A 505 12.61 25.93 -25.17
CA VAL A 505 11.35 25.22 -25.45
C VAL A 505 11.54 24.27 -26.63
N TYR A 506 11.24 23.00 -26.41
CA TYR A 506 11.20 21.98 -27.46
C TYR A 506 9.74 21.58 -27.68
N SER A 507 9.19 21.92 -28.84
CA SER A 507 7.80 21.60 -29.17
C SER A 507 7.72 20.54 -30.26
N ASN A 508 6.76 19.60 -30.12
CA ASN A 508 6.43 18.56 -31.12
C ASN A 508 7.56 17.57 -31.46
N TYR A 509 8.49 17.34 -30.54
CA TYR A 509 9.54 16.31 -30.69
C TYR A 509 9.06 14.93 -30.24
N THR A 510 9.47 13.88 -30.96
CA THR A 510 9.46 12.51 -30.42
C THR A 510 10.87 12.15 -29.97
N PHE A 511 10.97 11.71 -28.72
CA PHE A 511 12.17 11.16 -28.13
C PHE A 511 12.02 9.65 -27.89
N THR A 512 13.10 8.89 -28.06
CA THR A 512 13.12 7.45 -27.79
C THR A 512 14.33 7.12 -26.93
N ASN A 513 14.09 6.45 -25.80
CA ASN A 513 15.09 6.05 -24.82
C ASN A 513 16.09 7.18 -24.52
N VAL A 514 15.61 8.39 -24.22
CA VAL A 514 16.46 9.59 -24.24
C VAL A 514 17.07 9.87 -22.87
N THR A 515 18.34 10.28 -22.86
CA THR A 515 18.96 10.91 -21.69
C THR A 515 18.97 12.43 -21.86
N ILE A 516 18.22 13.14 -21.03
CA ILE A 516 18.20 14.61 -20.97
C ILE A 516 19.41 15.07 -20.13
N PRO A 517 20.39 15.78 -20.74
CA PRO A 517 21.63 16.12 -20.06
C PRO A 517 21.43 17.19 -19.00
N LYS A 518 22.34 17.23 -18.02
CA LYS A 518 22.40 18.27 -16.98
C LYS A 518 22.36 19.67 -17.60
N GLY A 519 21.70 20.61 -16.95
CA GLY A 519 21.64 22.01 -17.38
C GLY A 519 20.66 22.31 -18.51
N THR A 520 19.86 21.32 -18.93
CA THR A 520 18.88 21.50 -20.02
C THR A 520 17.75 22.45 -19.58
N ASN A 521 17.20 22.25 -18.38
CA ASN A 521 16.16 23.08 -17.77
C ASN A 521 15.00 23.48 -18.71
N ALA A 522 14.61 22.58 -19.61
CA ALA A 522 13.72 22.90 -20.72
C ALA A 522 12.23 22.87 -20.33
N VAL A 523 11.43 23.51 -21.18
CA VAL A 523 10.02 23.15 -21.38
C VAL A 523 9.95 22.20 -22.58
N PHE A 524 9.33 21.05 -22.38
CA PHE A 524 8.91 20.15 -23.46
C PHE A 524 7.41 20.34 -23.68
N GLU A 525 7.01 20.70 -24.89
CA GLU A 525 5.63 21.04 -25.22
C GLU A 525 5.10 20.14 -26.33
N ASN A 526 4.01 19.43 -26.07
CA ASN A 526 3.43 18.50 -27.04
C ASN A 526 4.46 17.48 -27.58
N CYS A 527 5.38 17.08 -26.72
CA CYS A 527 6.41 16.09 -27.01
C CYS A 527 5.94 14.67 -26.68
N LYS A 528 6.46 13.69 -27.41
CA LYS A 528 6.25 12.27 -27.14
C LYS A 528 7.54 11.58 -26.72
N PHE A 529 7.50 10.80 -25.66
CA PHE A 529 8.65 10.08 -25.12
C PHE A 529 8.36 8.57 -25.14
N ILE A 530 9.22 7.79 -25.80
CA ILE A 530 9.04 6.35 -25.98
C ILE A 530 10.15 5.60 -25.23
N GLY A 531 9.79 4.68 -24.35
CA GLY A 531 10.71 3.93 -23.51
C GLY A 531 11.17 4.73 -22.28
N VAL A 532 12.47 4.72 -21.98
CA VAL A 532 12.99 5.41 -20.78
C VAL A 532 13.38 6.85 -21.10
N THR A 533 12.81 7.81 -20.36
CA THR A 533 13.30 9.20 -20.31
C THR A 533 14.13 9.37 -19.05
N PHE A 534 15.45 9.46 -19.19
CA PHE A 534 16.37 9.63 -18.07
C PHE A 534 16.78 11.09 -17.94
N VAL A 535 16.57 11.70 -16.77
CA VAL A 535 16.95 13.08 -16.47
C VAL A 535 18.22 13.09 -15.65
N GLU A 536 19.30 13.63 -16.21
CA GLU A 536 20.56 13.74 -15.46
C GLU A 536 20.55 14.93 -14.50
N THR A 537 21.16 14.76 -13.33
CA THR A 537 21.46 15.86 -12.42
C THR A 537 22.77 15.63 -11.68
N GLU A 538 23.38 16.69 -11.16
CA GLU A 538 24.53 16.56 -10.27
C GLU A 538 24.14 15.90 -8.96
N THR A 539 24.87 14.84 -8.60
CA THR A 539 24.60 14.07 -7.40
C THR A 539 25.42 14.54 -6.21
N ALA A 540 26.58 15.17 -6.43
CA ALA A 540 27.39 15.79 -5.39
C ALA A 540 26.87 17.20 -5.05
N ASN A 541 25.64 17.29 -4.55
CA ASN A 541 24.94 18.56 -4.29
C ASN A 541 24.83 18.91 -2.78
N ALA A 542 25.77 18.43 -1.97
CA ALA A 542 25.73 18.56 -0.51
C ALA A 542 26.02 19.98 0.04
N ASP A 543 26.38 20.95 -0.80
CA ASP A 543 26.62 22.32 -0.35
C ASP A 543 25.30 22.97 0.11
N PRO A 544 25.21 23.54 1.33
CA PRO A 544 23.98 24.17 1.83
C PRO A 544 23.46 25.32 0.95
N ASN A 545 24.32 25.90 0.10
CA ASN A 545 23.97 26.98 -0.81
C ASN A 545 23.52 26.50 -2.20
N TYR A 546 23.40 25.20 -2.43
CA TYR A 546 23.14 24.62 -3.76
C TYR A 546 21.85 25.15 -4.42
N ASN A 547 20.78 25.33 -3.62
CA ASN A 547 19.51 25.90 -4.08
C ASN A 547 19.57 27.39 -4.42
N TYR A 548 20.59 28.13 -3.96
CA TYR A 548 20.65 29.59 -4.05
C TYR A 548 21.64 30.10 -5.10
N ALA A 549 22.70 29.35 -5.39
CA ALA A 549 23.66 29.71 -6.43
C ALA A 549 22.95 29.77 -7.79
N GLY A 550 22.96 30.94 -8.45
CA GLY A 550 22.29 31.14 -9.74
C GLY A 550 20.81 31.55 -9.69
N THR A 551 20.22 31.75 -8.51
CA THR A 551 18.81 32.19 -8.42
C THR A 551 18.59 33.57 -9.06
N GLN A 552 17.48 33.71 -9.76
CA GLN A 552 17.08 34.87 -10.52
C GLN A 552 15.79 35.48 -9.96
N ASN A 553 15.65 36.78 -10.16
CA ASN A 553 14.42 37.55 -9.98
C ASN A 553 13.54 37.46 -11.24
N PRO A 554 12.27 37.94 -11.20
CA PRO A 554 11.39 37.92 -12.37
C PRO A 554 11.92 38.70 -13.58
N ASP A 555 12.83 39.65 -13.37
CA ASP A 555 13.49 40.43 -14.42
C ASP A 555 14.77 39.77 -14.97
N GLY A 556 15.08 38.54 -14.55
CA GLY A 556 16.28 37.78 -14.92
C GLY A 556 17.55 38.18 -14.16
N SER A 557 17.51 39.20 -13.30
CA SER A 557 18.67 39.60 -12.49
C SER A 557 18.97 38.58 -11.39
N GLN A 558 20.25 38.38 -11.07
CA GLN A 558 20.65 37.45 -10.00
C GLN A 558 20.19 37.96 -8.61
N ALA A 559 19.46 37.12 -7.88
CA ALA A 559 19.05 37.38 -6.51
C ALA A 559 20.25 37.30 -5.53
N TYR A 560 21.16 36.35 -5.76
CA TYR A 560 22.32 36.07 -4.89
C TYR A 560 23.66 36.10 -5.63
N ALA A 561 24.08 37.28 -6.08
CA ALA A 561 25.24 37.45 -6.97
C ALA A 561 26.63 37.04 -6.40
N ASN A 562 26.75 36.78 -5.09
CA ASN A 562 28.03 36.44 -4.44
C ASN A 562 28.03 35.06 -3.78
N ILE A 563 27.09 34.19 -4.15
CA ILE A 563 27.02 32.81 -3.68
C ILE A 563 27.63 31.89 -4.75
N SER A 564 28.51 30.99 -4.31
CA SER A 564 29.04 29.89 -5.10
C SER A 564 29.06 28.64 -4.25
N VAL A 565 28.96 27.47 -4.89
CA VAL A 565 29.05 26.17 -4.23
C VAL A 565 30.29 25.42 -4.66
N ASP A 566 30.83 24.59 -3.77
CA ASP A 566 31.86 23.62 -4.13
C ASP A 566 31.21 22.31 -4.58
N VAL A 567 31.46 21.90 -5.82
CA VAL A 567 31.05 20.60 -6.34
C VAL A 567 32.31 19.86 -6.73
N ASN A 568 32.68 18.83 -5.96
CA ASN A 568 33.88 18.03 -6.18
C ASN A 568 35.18 18.86 -6.28
N GLY A 569 35.31 19.95 -5.52
CA GLY A 569 36.47 20.85 -5.55
C GLY A 569 36.42 21.94 -6.63
N GLU A 570 35.33 22.04 -7.40
CA GLU A 570 35.10 23.10 -8.37
C GLU A 570 34.06 24.11 -7.85
N SER A 571 34.41 25.40 -7.92
CA SER A 571 33.52 26.49 -7.53
C SER A 571 32.51 26.81 -8.63
N ILE A 572 31.23 26.49 -8.39
CA ILE A 572 30.12 26.73 -9.31
C ILE A 572 29.29 27.92 -8.83
N THR A 573 29.12 28.94 -9.67
CA THR A 573 28.33 30.15 -9.34
C THR A 573 26.86 30.06 -9.75
N ASP A 574 26.53 29.08 -10.60
CA ASP A 574 25.18 28.84 -11.09
C ASP A 574 24.93 27.33 -11.21
N THR A 575 24.21 26.78 -10.23
CA THR A 575 23.89 25.36 -10.17
C THR A 575 22.80 24.96 -11.18
N LYS A 576 22.13 25.92 -11.84
CA LYS A 576 21.22 25.60 -12.96
C LYS A 576 21.96 24.89 -14.09
N THR A 577 23.24 25.17 -14.29
CA THR A 577 24.06 24.58 -15.37
C THR A 577 24.37 23.09 -15.18
N ILE A 578 24.20 22.57 -13.96
CA ILE A 578 24.52 21.19 -13.59
C ILE A 578 23.34 20.43 -12.98
N SER A 579 22.16 21.06 -12.93
CA SER A 579 20.91 20.47 -12.47
C SER A 579 19.84 20.54 -13.53
N ASN A 580 18.70 19.89 -13.29
CA ASN A 580 17.56 19.92 -14.19
C ASN A 580 16.26 20.21 -13.45
N ASN A 581 15.71 21.37 -13.76
CA ASN A 581 14.35 21.74 -13.46
C ASN A 581 13.58 21.71 -14.78
N ILE A 582 12.73 20.71 -15.00
CA ILE A 582 12.09 20.45 -16.30
C ILE A 582 10.57 20.55 -16.18
N ARG A 583 9.93 21.12 -17.20
CA ARG A 583 8.47 21.07 -17.34
C ARG A 583 8.08 20.30 -18.60
N PHE A 584 7.20 19.33 -18.44
CA PHE A 584 6.52 18.62 -19.50
C PHE A 584 5.10 19.18 -19.61
N HIS A 585 4.71 19.63 -20.80
CA HIS A 585 3.44 20.27 -21.06
C HIS A 585 2.75 19.61 -22.24
N ASN A 586 1.56 19.06 -22.02
CA ASN A 586 0.82 18.27 -23.02
C ASN A 586 1.67 17.12 -23.61
N CYS A 587 2.54 16.50 -22.81
CA CYS A 587 3.43 15.44 -23.29
C CYS A 587 2.79 14.04 -23.20
N THR A 588 3.18 13.13 -24.08
CA THR A 588 2.79 11.71 -23.99
C THR A 588 3.99 10.86 -23.66
N PHE A 589 3.91 10.09 -22.58
CA PHE A 589 4.93 9.12 -22.17
C PHE A 589 4.48 7.71 -22.47
N GLU A 590 5.04 7.11 -23.51
CA GLU A 590 4.92 5.69 -23.83
C GLU A 590 6.08 4.95 -23.12
N GLY A 591 6.07 4.93 -21.79
CA GLY A 591 7.15 4.37 -20.97
C GLY A 591 7.27 5.03 -19.60
N MET A 592 8.49 5.33 -19.17
CA MET A 592 8.75 5.85 -17.81
C MET A 592 9.71 7.04 -17.79
N VAL A 593 9.69 7.78 -16.67
CA VAL A 593 10.67 8.82 -16.35
C VAL A 593 11.53 8.37 -15.16
N ALA A 594 12.84 8.46 -15.30
CA ALA A 594 13.80 8.19 -14.24
C ALA A 594 14.83 9.33 -14.14
N SER A 595 15.52 9.45 -13.02
CA SER A 595 16.58 10.45 -12.85
C SER A 595 17.80 9.88 -12.14
N ASP A 596 18.92 10.62 -12.20
CA ASP A 596 19.97 10.43 -11.19
C ASP A 596 19.40 10.72 -9.78
N SER A 597 20.02 10.14 -8.75
CA SER A 597 19.65 10.31 -7.33
C SER A 597 20.62 11.29 -6.65
N PRO A 598 20.27 12.59 -6.49
CA PRO A 598 21.10 13.54 -5.76
C PRO A 598 21.18 13.19 -4.27
N VAL A 599 22.30 13.53 -3.62
CA VAL A 599 22.52 13.22 -2.20
C VAL A 599 21.57 14.05 -1.32
N GLU A 600 21.46 15.35 -1.61
CA GLU A 600 20.56 16.26 -0.92
C GLU A 600 19.31 16.55 -1.75
N PHE A 601 18.20 16.81 -1.06
CA PHE A 601 17.01 17.34 -1.72
C PHE A 601 17.20 18.81 -2.09
N SER A 602 17.04 19.13 -3.37
CA SER A 602 17.25 20.49 -3.88
C SER A 602 16.16 20.87 -4.88
N GLN A 603 14.92 21.02 -4.39
CA GLN A 603 13.69 21.26 -5.13
C GLN A 603 13.73 22.47 -6.07
N VAL A 604 14.52 23.49 -5.76
CA VAL A 604 14.62 24.67 -6.63
C VAL A 604 15.36 24.31 -7.93
N ARG A 605 16.30 23.36 -7.85
CA ARG A 605 17.19 22.96 -8.94
C ARG A 605 16.78 21.66 -9.62
N ASN A 606 16.23 20.73 -8.85
CA ASN A 606 15.87 19.37 -9.24
C ASN A 606 14.36 19.20 -9.08
N LYS A 607 13.62 19.54 -10.15
CA LYS A 607 12.15 19.48 -10.16
C LYS A 607 11.63 19.00 -11.51
N LEU A 608 10.61 18.15 -11.49
CA LEU A 608 9.87 17.71 -12.68
C LEU A 608 8.42 18.16 -12.54
N GLN A 609 7.93 18.91 -13.52
CA GLN A 609 6.55 19.40 -13.52
C GLN A 609 5.81 18.83 -14.72
N PHE A 610 4.67 18.19 -14.49
CA PHE A 610 3.81 17.62 -15.51
C PHE A 610 2.50 18.43 -15.54
N THR A 611 2.27 19.12 -16.65
CA THR A 611 1.19 20.12 -16.80
C THR A 611 0.41 19.90 -18.09
N GLY A 612 -0.77 20.49 -18.20
CA GLY A 612 -1.70 20.32 -19.30
C GLY A 612 -2.12 18.85 -19.46
N ALA A 613 -2.44 18.44 -20.68
CA ALA A 613 -2.85 17.08 -21.03
C ALA A 613 -1.69 16.05 -21.04
N THR A 614 -0.73 16.20 -20.11
CA THR A 614 0.39 15.28 -20.01
C THR A 614 -0.08 13.92 -19.48
N THR A 615 0.30 12.84 -20.14
CA THR A 615 -0.22 11.49 -19.84
C THR A 615 0.83 10.40 -20.02
N PHE A 616 0.63 9.26 -19.35
CA PHE A 616 1.41 8.04 -19.50
C PHE A 616 0.53 6.98 -20.17
N ASP A 617 0.96 6.50 -21.34
CA ASP A 617 0.28 5.49 -22.13
C ASP A 617 1.17 4.24 -22.25
N LEU A 618 1.01 3.32 -21.29
CA LEU A 618 1.74 2.06 -21.27
C LEU A 618 1.15 1.01 -22.22
N ASP A 619 -0.03 1.27 -22.80
CA ASP A 619 -0.69 0.38 -23.75
C ASP A 619 -0.37 0.71 -25.20
N ALA A 620 0.39 1.78 -25.44
CA ALA A 620 0.82 2.19 -26.77
C ALA A 620 1.42 1.05 -27.62
N ASP A 621 1.09 1.06 -28.90
CA ASP A 621 1.59 0.08 -29.90
C ASP A 621 3.10 0.16 -30.13
N SER A 622 3.74 1.25 -29.69
CA SER A 622 5.19 1.43 -29.76
C SER A 622 5.97 0.54 -28.78
N LEU A 623 5.29 0.00 -27.77
CA LEU A 623 5.90 -0.83 -26.73
C LEU A 623 5.71 -2.32 -27.00
N SER A 624 6.80 -3.08 -26.89
CA SER A 624 6.73 -4.54 -26.87
C SER A 624 6.07 -5.06 -25.60
N THR A 625 5.53 -6.28 -25.61
CA THR A 625 4.90 -6.92 -24.44
C THR A 625 5.80 -6.90 -23.20
N GLU A 626 7.10 -7.13 -23.36
CA GLU A 626 8.06 -7.11 -22.24
C GLU A 626 8.31 -5.69 -21.72
N GLN A 627 8.30 -4.68 -22.59
CA GLN A 627 8.39 -3.27 -22.18
C GLN A 627 7.15 -2.84 -21.42
N LYS A 628 5.95 -3.21 -21.88
CA LYS A 628 4.71 -2.93 -21.16
C LYS A 628 4.73 -3.50 -19.75
N LYS A 629 5.13 -4.77 -19.59
CA LYS A 629 5.33 -5.41 -18.28
C LYS A 629 6.38 -4.69 -17.42
N THR A 630 7.47 -4.22 -18.02
CA THR A 630 8.54 -3.55 -17.29
C THR A 630 8.10 -2.17 -16.78
N PHE A 631 7.48 -1.35 -17.64
CA PHE A 631 7.06 0.00 -17.28
C PHE A 631 5.80 0.03 -16.41
N ALA A 632 4.95 -1.01 -16.47
CA ALA A 632 3.85 -1.18 -15.52
C ALA A 632 4.32 -1.35 -14.06
N LYS A 633 5.60 -1.69 -13.82
CA LYS A 633 6.19 -1.75 -12.47
C LYS A 633 6.48 -0.36 -11.90
N SER A 634 6.75 0.64 -12.74
CA SER A 634 6.99 2.03 -12.33
C SER A 634 6.99 2.97 -13.54
N THR A 635 6.12 3.98 -13.48
CA THR A 635 6.11 5.11 -14.43
C THR A 635 7.06 6.24 -14.03
N LEU A 636 7.44 6.33 -12.75
CA LEU A 636 8.31 7.36 -12.21
C LEU A 636 9.30 6.81 -11.17
N MET A 637 10.60 6.95 -11.45
CA MET A 637 11.70 6.54 -10.58
C MET A 637 12.70 7.69 -10.40
N THR A 638 12.34 8.68 -9.58
CA THR A 638 13.06 9.95 -9.45
C THR A 638 13.37 10.29 -7.99
N PRO A 639 14.20 9.48 -7.30
CA PRO A 639 14.54 9.72 -5.90
C PRO A 639 15.16 11.12 -5.71
N GLN A 640 14.83 11.77 -4.60
CA GLN A 640 15.26 13.14 -4.23
C GLN A 640 14.93 14.26 -5.24
N MET A 641 14.03 14.01 -6.20
CA MET A 641 13.47 15.07 -7.04
C MET A 641 12.14 15.58 -6.47
N SER A 642 11.89 16.89 -6.58
CA SER A 642 10.54 17.43 -6.39
C SER A 642 9.73 17.13 -7.65
N VAL A 643 8.52 16.62 -7.50
CA VAL A 643 7.67 16.28 -8.64
C VAL A 643 6.29 16.85 -8.43
N ASP A 644 5.81 17.60 -9.42
CA ASP A 644 4.47 18.17 -9.44
C ASP A 644 3.69 17.60 -10.62
N MET A 645 2.47 17.18 -10.36
CA MET A 645 1.57 16.63 -11.38
C MET A 645 0.23 17.35 -11.31
N GLY A 646 -0.20 17.88 -12.46
CA GLY A 646 -1.51 18.50 -12.65
C GLY A 646 -1.76 19.78 -11.86
N SER A 647 -0.69 20.42 -11.37
CA SER A 647 -0.81 21.71 -10.68
C SER A 647 -1.18 22.83 -11.66
N PHE A 648 -2.12 23.70 -11.25
CA PHE A 648 -2.55 24.93 -11.95
C PHE A 648 -3.34 24.75 -13.26
N ASP A 649 -3.77 23.54 -13.56
CA ASP A 649 -4.68 23.26 -14.68
C ASP A 649 -6.13 23.20 -14.18
N ASP A 650 -7.08 23.61 -15.04
CA ASP A 650 -8.51 23.55 -14.73
C ASP A 650 -8.94 22.08 -14.54
N PRO A 651 -9.36 21.67 -13.33
CA PRO A 651 -9.74 20.29 -13.07
C PRO A 651 -11.01 19.87 -13.81
N THR A 652 -11.81 20.79 -14.34
CA THR A 652 -12.99 20.44 -15.17
C THR A 652 -12.62 20.08 -16.61
N SER A 653 -11.37 20.31 -17.02
CA SER A 653 -10.91 20.00 -18.35
C SER A 653 -10.84 18.50 -18.60
N ALA A 654 -11.63 18.01 -19.55
CA ALA A 654 -11.66 16.59 -19.94
C ALA A 654 -10.31 16.07 -20.51
N SER A 655 -9.38 16.97 -20.87
CA SER A 655 -8.04 16.59 -21.32
C SER A 655 -7.00 16.54 -20.20
N HIS A 656 -7.35 16.96 -18.98
CA HIS A 656 -6.44 17.01 -17.84
C HIS A 656 -6.69 15.82 -16.91
N TYR A 657 -6.13 14.66 -17.28
CA TYR A 657 -6.20 13.43 -16.52
C TYR A 657 -4.89 12.67 -16.61
N VAL A 658 -4.27 12.39 -15.46
CA VAL A 658 -3.02 11.64 -15.36
C VAL A 658 -3.30 10.25 -14.81
N THR A 659 -2.84 9.21 -15.52
CA THR A 659 -2.73 7.87 -14.95
C THR A 659 -1.27 7.55 -14.68
N LEU A 660 -0.97 7.05 -13.48
CA LEU A 660 0.33 6.50 -13.12
C LEU A 660 0.19 5.05 -12.67
N ASP A 661 1.14 4.22 -13.09
CA ASP A 661 1.19 2.81 -12.73
C ASP A 661 2.45 2.45 -11.95
N GLY A 662 2.27 1.51 -11.03
CA GLY A 662 3.33 0.85 -10.29
C GLY A 662 3.86 1.67 -9.12
N THR A 663 5.13 1.47 -8.78
CA THR A 663 5.78 2.21 -7.69
C THR A 663 6.30 3.55 -8.19
N ILE A 664 5.73 4.64 -7.66
CA ILE A 664 6.06 6.02 -7.96
C ILE A 664 7.05 6.51 -6.92
N VAL A 665 8.26 6.89 -7.33
CA VAL A 665 9.33 7.31 -6.42
C VAL A 665 9.70 8.77 -6.66
N ALA A 666 9.64 9.57 -5.61
CA ALA A 666 10.02 10.98 -5.62
C ALA A 666 10.78 11.39 -4.34
N GLY A 667 11.41 12.56 -4.33
CA GLY A 667 11.82 13.22 -3.09
C GLY A 667 10.60 13.76 -2.34
N VAL A 668 9.83 14.58 -3.04
CA VAL A 668 8.54 15.13 -2.63
C VAL A 668 7.60 15.01 -3.83
N PHE A 669 6.35 14.61 -3.60
CA PHE A 669 5.37 14.39 -4.67
C PHE A 669 4.08 15.17 -4.42
N ASP A 670 3.78 16.06 -5.35
CA ASP A 670 2.58 16.87 -5.35
C ASP A 670 1.71 16.46 -6.54
N ILE A 671 0.44 16.13 -6.29
CA ILE A 671 -0.52 15.77 -7.32
C ILE A 671 -1.84 16.50 -7.11
N ARG A 672 -2.31 17.15 -8.18
CA ARG A 672 -3.48 18.02 -8.18
C ARG A 672 -4.30 17.80 -9.46
N GLY A 673 -5.57 18.20 -9.44
CA GLY A 673 -6.49 18.02 -10.57
C GLY A 673 -7.04 16.59 -10.65
N ASN A 674 -7.12 16.01 -11.85
CA ASN A 674 -7.61 14.64 -12.00
C ASN A 674 -6.47 13.66 -12.19
N ALA A 675 -6.40 12.66 -11.30
CA ALA A 675 -5.38 11.63 -11.39
C ALA A 675 -5.85 10.27 -10.87
N THR A 676 -5.30 9.22 -11.45
CA THR A 676 -5.37 7.86 -10.89
C THR A 676 -3.98 7.29 -10.76
N ILE A 677 -3.68 6.79 -9.58
CA ILE A 677 -2.44 6.08 -9.29
C ILE A 677 -2.81 4.65 -8.92
N ASP A 678 -2.54 3.73 -9.85
CA ASP A 678 -2.64 2.31 -9.57
C ASP A 678 -1.26 1.85 -9.13
N GLY A 679 -1.02 1.76 -7.82
CA GLY A 679 0.25 1.33 -7.24
C GLY A 679 0.58 2.00 -5.91
N SER A 680 1.85 2.35 -5.71
CA SER A 680 2.40 2.86 -4.45
C SER A 680 3.17 4.15 -4.66
N ILE A 681 3.00 5.13 -3.80
CA ILE A 681 3.82 6.34 -3.75
C ILE A 681 4.87 6.19 -2.65
N LEU A 682 6.15 6.34 -3.00
CA LEU A 682 7.26 6.33 -2.06
C LEU A 682 7.99 7.68 -2.13
N THR A 683 8.09 8.37 -1.00
CA THR A 683 8.89 9.59 -0.91
C THR A 683 10.19 9.36 -0.17
N THR A 684 11.26 10.00 -0.63
CA THR A 684 12.65 9.73 -0.19
C THR A 684 13.24 10.86 0.64
N TYR A 685 12.67 12.06 0.56
CA TYR A 685 13.15 13.20 1.33
C TYR A 685 12.52 13.23 2.73
N HIS A 686 13.37 13.14 3.74
CA HIS A 686 13.04 13.39 5.13
C HIS A 686 13.56 14.79 5.50
N PRO A 687 12.71 15.81 5.66
CA PRO A 687 13.18 17.15 5.97
C PRO A 687 13.75 17.23 7.39
N GLN A 688 15.02 17.59 7.52
CA GLN A 688 15.70 17.80 8.80
C GLN A 688 16.29 19.20 8.93
N ALA A 689 16.27 19.73 10.15
CA ALA A 689 16.80 21.06 10.42
C ALA A 689 18.31 21.14 10.10
N GLY A 690 18.67 21.94 9.10
CA GLY A 690 20.06 22.12 8.65
C GLY A 690 20.36 21.57 7.25
N ASP A 691 19.43 20.80 6.67
CA ASP A 691 19.54 20.26 5.30
C ASP A 691 19.69 21.37 4.26
N GLY A 692 20.20 21.03 3.08
CA GLY A 692 20.41 22.01 2.00
C GLY A 692 19.14 22.78 1.61
N ALA A 693 17.97 22.15 1.69
CA ALA A 693 16.67 22.80 1.44
C ALA A 693 16.19 23.71 2.59
N LEU A 694 16.76 23.54 3.79
CA LEU A 694 16.37 24.21 5.04
C LEU A 694 17.49 25.10 5.62
N SER A 695 18.63 25.22 4.94
CA SER A 695 19.90 25.77 5.45
C SER A 695 19.82 27.22 5.94
N ASN A 696 18.82 27.99 5.48
CA ASN A 696 18.55 29.36 5.92
C ASN A 696 17.45 29.47 6.99
N GLY A 697 17.26 28.43 7.81
CA GLY A 697 16.31 28.42 8.93
C GLY A 697 14.87 28.12 8.51
N GLY A 698 14.71 27.23 7.53
CA GLY A 698 13.39 26.80 7.06
C GLY A 698 12.67 25.88 8.06
N ASN A 699 11.38 25.70 7.85
CA ASN A 699 10.54 24.80 8.64
C ASN A 699 10.40 23.44 7.91
N PRO A 700 10.79 22.30 8.54
CA PRO A 700 10.60 20.97 7.96
C PRO A 700 9.18 20.69 7.48
N ALA A 701 8.17 21.23 8.17
CA ALA A 701 6.76 21.04 7.84
C ALA A 701 6.29 21.78 6.56
N MET A 702 7.17 22.54 5.90
CA MET A 702 6.89 23.14 4.58
C MET A 702 7.18 22.20 3.42
N PHE A 703 7.74 21.01 3.68
CA PHE A 703 7.92 19.96 2.68
C PHE A 703 6.88 18.89 2.92
N ASN A 704 5.95 18.74 1.98
CA ASN A 704 4.79 17.88 2.10
C ASN A 704 4.57 17.10 0.81
N THR A 705 4.07 15.89 0.93
CA THR A 705 3.50 15.15 -0.19
C THR A 705 2.02 15.53 -0.25
N THR A 706 1.66 16.38 -1.20
CA THR A 706 0.31 16.93 -1.29
C THR A 706 -0.50 16.21 -2.36
N ILE A 707 -1.59 15.57 -1.93
CA ILE A 707 -2.56 14.88 -2.78
C ILE A 707 -3.86 15.70 -2.74
N GLY A 708 -4.14 16.44 -3.81
CA GLY A 708 -5.27 17.36 -3.90
C GLY A 708 -4.90 18.79 -3.55
N TYR A 709 -5.90 19.63 -3.27
CA TYR A 709 -5.70 21.05 -3.00
C TYR A 709 -5.87 21.40 -1.52
N PHE A 710 -5.04 22.33 -1.05
CA PHE A 710 -5.13 22.98 0.25
C PHE A 710 -4.97 24.49 0.11
N GLU A 711 -5.50 25.25 1.05
CA GLU A 711 -5.23 26.69 1.12
C GLU A 711 -3.80 26.95 1.62
N SER A 712 -3.16 28.04 1.16
CA SER A 712 -1.86 28.48 1.69
C SER A 712 -1.79 28.59 3.21
N ALA A 713 -2.91 28.95 3.86
CA ALA A 713 -3.00 29.05 5.31
C ALA A 713 -2.90 27.69 6.03
N ALA A 714 -3.14 26.57 5.34
CA ALA A 714 -2.98 25.21 5.86
C ALA A 714 -1.54 24.70 5.76
N GLY A 715 -0.64 25.46 5.12
CA GLY A 715 0.78 25.11 4.97
C GLY A 715 1.15 24.53 3.60
N ASP A 716 0.25 24.56 2.61
CA ASP A 716 0.57 24.30 1.19
C ASP A 716 0.78 25.63 0.45
N GLY A 717 2.03 26.07 0.31
CA GLY A 717 2.36 27.33 -0.36
C GLY A 717 2.51 27.21 -1.88
N GLU A 718 2.38 26.01 -2.46
CA GLU A 718 2.64 25.82 -3.89
C GLU A 718 1.39 26.05 -4.75
N GLY A 719 0.19 25.63 -4.32
CA GLY A 719 -1.03 25.73 -5.11
C GLY A 719 -2.22 26.34 -4.35
N GLU A 720 -3.06 27.10 -5.05
CA GLU A 720 -4.37 27.55 -4.55
C GLU A 720 -5.48 26.74 -5.25
N ILE A 721 -6.64 26.63 -4.60
CA ILE A 721 -7.81 25.94 -5.16
C ILE A 721 -8.27 26.69 -6.44
N PRO A 722 -8.33 26.03 -7.61
CA PRO A 722 -8.75 26.66 -8.85
C PRO A 722 -10.28 26.86 -8.89
N ASP A 723 -10.74 27.84 -9.68
CA ASP A 723 -12.18 28.13 -9.86
C ASP A 723 -13.00 26.91 -10.31
N GLY A 724 -12.36 25.93 -10.95
CA GLY A 724 -12.97 24.68 -11.43
C GLY A 724 -13.19 23.60 -10.37
N GLY A 725 -12.80 23.82 -9.11
CA GLY A 725 -12.99 22.86 -8.02
C GLY A 725 -11.74 22.07 -7.65
N TYR A 726 -11.91 20.87 -7.10
CA TYR A 726 -10.82 20.09 -6.50
C TYR A 726 -10.17 19.07 -7.44
N GLY A 727 -10.85 18.68 -8.53
CA GLY A 727 -10.44 17.49 -9.26
C GLY A 727 -10.98 16.21 -8.64
N LYS A 728 -10.39 15.09 -9.07
CA LYS A 728 -10.67 13.74 -8.56
C LYS A 728 -9.37 12.95 -8.54
N ILE A 729 -8.98 12.46 -7.38
CA ILE A 729 -7.76 11.66 -7.23
C ILE A 729 -8.08 10.29 -6.62
N ILE A 730 -7.70 9.23 -7.33
CA ILE A 730 -7.83 7.84 -6.87
C ILE A 730 -6.43 7.27 -6.70
N ILE A 731 -6.17 6.63 -5.56
CA ILE A 731 -4.95 5.87 -5.32
C ILE A 731 -5.33 4.45 -4.92
N ARG A 732 -4.85 3.44 -5.64
CA ARG A 732 -5.14 2.03 -5.37
C ARG A 732 -3.86 1.22 -5.30
N TYR A 733 -3.53 0.73 -4.13
CA TYR A 733 -2.50 -0.26 -3.96
C TYR A 733 -2.90 -1.58 -4.64
N ASP A 734 -1.98 -2.12 -5.44
CA ASP A 734 -2.14 -3.42 -6.10
C ASP A 734 -1.17 -4.45 -5.48
N PRO A 735 -1.66 -5.37 -4.63
CA PRO A 735 -0.82 -6.39 -4.01
C PRO A 735 -0.29 -7.43 -5.01
N SER A 736 -0.92 -7.59 -6.18
CA SER A 736 -0.51 -8.56 -7.18
C SER A 736 0.69 -8.10 -7.99
N ARG A 737 0.89 -6.79 -8.10
CA ARG A 737 1.93 -6.19 -8.95
C ARG A 737 3.33 -6.38 -8.37
N SER A 738 4.29 -6.74 -9.22
CA SER A 738 5.69 -6.83 -8.84
C SER A 738 6.31 -5.44 -8.71
N LEU A 739 7.23 -5.27 -7.77
CA LEU A 739 7.97 -4.02 -7.62
C LEU A 739 8.94 -3.80 -8.81
N PRO A 740 9.32 -2.55 -9.09
CA PRO A 740 10.40 -2.27 -10.04
C PRO A 740 11.76 -2.73 -9.49
N ASP A 741 12.69 -3.03 -10.40
CA ASP A 741 14.09 -3.20 -10.03
C ASP A 741 14.69 -1.86 -9.57
N GLY A 742 15.70 -1.92 -8.71
CA GLY A 742 16.42 -0.75 -8.22
C GLY A 742 16.05 -0.35 -6.80
N ILE A 743 14.92 -0.78 -6.25
CA ILE A 743 14.59 -0.52 -4.85
C ILE A 743 15.31 -1.54 -3.98
N ASN A 744 16.25 -1.13 -3.13
CA ASN A 744 16.89 -1.98 -2.14
C ASN A 744 15.97 -2.09 -0.92
N GLY A 745 15.37 -3.26 -0.72
CA GLY A 745 14.41 -3.48 0.36
C GLY A 745 14.45 -4.92 0.84
N SER A 746 13.90 -5.14 2.03
CA SER A 746 13.83 -6.46 2.61
C SER A 746 12.86 -7.37 1.88
N ILE A 747 13.14 -8.67 1.87
CA ILE A 747 12.16 -9.68 1.42
C ILE A 747 11.13 -9.95 2.51
N GLU A 748 10.03 -10.59 2.13
CA GLU A 748 9.04 -11.15 3.05
C GLU A 748 8.87 -12.65 2.79
N VAL A 749 8.46 -13.37 3.82
CA VAL A 749 8.11 -14.79 3.73
C VAL A 749 6.70 -14.93 4.29
N LYS A 750 5.70 -14.96 3.41
CA LYS A 750 4.29 -14.91 3.79
C LYS A 750 3.60 -16.27 3.58
N PRO A 751 2.78 -16.73 4.53
CA PRO A 751 2.02 -17.95 4.39
C PRO A 751 0.91 -17.80 3.35
N ASP A 752 0.70 -18.84 2.54
CA ASP A 752 -0.55 -18.99 1.78
C ASP A 752 -1.51 -19.92 2.54
N LEU A 753 -2.53 -19.32 3.15
CA LEU A 753 -3.54 -20.04 3.93
C LEU A 753 -4.29 -21.10 3.12
N SER A 754 -4.40 -20.93 1.80
CA SER A 754 -5.10 -21.89 0.94
C SER A 754 -4.34 -23.23 0.82
N THR A 755 -3.04 -23.24 1.10
CA THR A 755 -2.19 -24.44 1.10
C THR A 755 -2.26 -25.24 2.40
N TYR A 756 -3.01 -24.76 3.40
CA TYR A 756 -3.16 -25.42 4.69
C TYR A 756 -3.56 -26.89 4.54
N TYR A 757 -2.81 -27.77 5.19
CA TYR A 757 -3.09 -29.20 5.21
C TYR A 757 -2.81 -29.83 6.57
N GLU A 758 -3.84 -30.47 7.12
CA GLU A 758 -3.73 -31.33 8.30
C GLU A 758 -3.30 -32.74 7.88
N GLY A 759 -2.05 -33.06 8.21
CA GLY A 759 -1.52 -34.42 8.11
C GLY A 759 -1.98 -35.29 9.29
N LYS A 760 -2.02 -36.60 9.05
CA LYS A 760 -2.44 -37.59 10.05
C LYS A 760 -1.38 -37.88 11.09
#